data_AF-A0A166N4L4-F1
#
_entry.id   AF-A0A166N4L4-F1
#
_cell.length_a   1.000
_cell.length_b   1.000
_cell.length_c   1.000
_cell.angle_alpha   90.00
_cell.angle_beta   90.00
_cell.angle_gamma   90.00
#
_symmetry.space_group_name_H-M   'P 1'
#
loop_
_entity.id
_entity.type
_entity.pdbx_description
1 polymer ?
#
loop_
_entity_poly.entity_id
_entity_poly.type
_entity_poly.pdbx_seq_one_letter_code
_entity_poly.pdbx_strand_id
1 'polypeptide(L)'
;MNSEKEMLLGSDWTKVLGRVELEAVVKHFLTVESQANALRYYEGAVQASSVAEQLTAVSLLKETIRTIPGSNSAVQQLQGKLASYHQRLSNTVGMLSTGKPVPRKLHFVWVGGGIGAIQRDYINVWKQMTGPDGYRLNLWYDSDGLLAHETNRIIVESAKALGGRSSPDLAQEKSFTLGNRYVERARVLRRQMFEHIQKAVGAGESADQARINLLVSAYGQDEAALKALKARNLQSFEGLQANGIALRDIRAELIDQPLFDIYERELSFRGNLAGASDITRFQALNLESGTYLDTDLLPSLHEKIAGVDLANLDLYARIGVMQILLDHNRQILPNRGAEYADYRHTVPESFRHGLTEFAKKVTSITEIFAPFNDVLVAEHGLRVGNKNNAGDPTPFNGLSNAMLSGHAGSAALAGVFDKIRSNYAFLDRIQRLAHEEHISVVDPVAFPGLILREMERLHGPLSGWTDDLRARNSFLNAVASYDADGIKFGAQSAIVMSGPSAVSQGLNDFVNEQLITAARRQISDRVDLRDGFNLATEEETHHSWKDNAETEQDWLELETTRLKDGVYKNHYLGNVDELLKGQTLTFKRGWPVIEGKPVLLTSVLQQLLDELGEPFIRAMNDRLSGDIAFNDPFSIDFETRQQILKQPTSELPSSKGAESLGSLNEALARIAAGKLPLDQLSPLHRVVFGGLFGAAMLDQDGFAPAWESTVALAENTQDRGFAARYDLIEQALLSRDPAPFDAGLHGASSIGQVAQNSRVLKARALAEPLSVRQWGEHIARIETAAKHEYRASILQRGYPLGQRLLAAGAIAASQLPQELLVRGAGDPGRRCYPWPWSWPPPSKRAAALCVR
;
A
#
# COMPACT_ATOMS: atom_id res chain seq x y z
N MET A 1 -7.05 -45.17 3.54
CA MET A 1 -7.88 -45.63 4.67
C MET A 1 -6.99 -45.76 5.90
N ASN A 2 -7.54 -45.47 7.09
CA ASN A 2 -6.89 -45.29 8.40
C ASN A 2 -6.27 -43.91 8.69
N SER A 3 -7.11 -42.93 9.03
CA SER A 3 -7.13 -42.35 10.38
C SER A 3 -8.40 -41.52 10.59
N GLU A 4 -9.53 -42.18 10.89
CA GLU A 4 -10.62 -41.49 11.58
C GLU A 4 -10.18 -41.29 13.04
N LYS A 5 -9.36 -40.25 13.29
CA LYS A 5 -9.32 -39.66 14.62
C LYS A 5 -10.72 -39.11 14.86
N GLU A 6 -11.40 -39.57 15.91
CA GLU A 6 -12.73 -39.09 16.30
C GLU A 6 -12.75 -37.55 16.25
N MET A 7 -13.50 -37.02 15.30
CA MET A 7 -13.69 -35.59 15.16
C MET A 7 -14.57 -35.15 16.33
N LEU A 8 -14.03 -34.33 17.23
CA LEU A 8 -14.69 -33.91 18.47
C LEU A 8 -15.79 -32.84 18.22
N LEU A 9 -16.63 -33.02 17.20
CA LEU A 9 -17.70 -32.11 16.79
C LEU A 9 -18.67 -31.78 17.92
N GLY A 10 -19.07 -32.79 18.70
CA GLY A 10 -19.96 -32.62 19.84
C GLY A 10 -19.35 -31.75 20.95
N SER A 11 -18.02 -31.76 21.10
CA SER A 11 -17.32 -30.93 22.09
C SER A 11 -17.32 -29.45 21.71
N ASP A 12 -17.18 -29.12 20.43
CA ASP A 12 -17.27 -27.73 19.96
C ASP A 12 -18.71 -27.23 20.05
N TRP A 13 -19.70 -28.07 19.72
CA TRP A 13 -21.12 -27.74 19.84
C TRP A 13 -21.55 -27.46 21.29
N THR A 14 -21.17 -28.32 22.23
CA THR A 14 -21.55 -28.18 23.65
C THR A 14 -20.93 -26.95 24.33
N LYS A 15 -19.78 -26.45 23.83
CA LYS A 15 -19.21 -25.16 24.26
C LYS A 15 -20.03 -23.96 23.78
N VAL A 16 -20.65 -24.05 22.61
CA VAL A 16 -21.46 -22.97 22.03
C VAL A 16 -22.84 -22.90 22.67
N LEU A 17 -23.50 -24.06 22.83
CA LEU A 17 -24.82 -24.15 23.45
C LEU A 17 -24.83 -25.26 24.50
N GLY A 18 -24.97 -24.87 25.76
CA GLY A 18 -25.14 -25.81 26.86
C GLY A 18 -26.53 -26.41 26.88
N ARG A 19 -26.64 -27.70 27.22
CA ARG A 19 -27.93 -28.38 27.33
C ARG A 19 -28.88 -27.72 28.34
N VAL A 20 -28.35 -27.32 29.51
CA VAL A 20 -29.12 -26.65 30.58
C VAL A 20 -29.67 -25.30 30.10
N GLU A 21 -28.87 -24.56 29.33
CA GLU A 21 -29.27 -23.29 28.73
C GLU A 21 -30.45 -23.49 27.76
N LEU A 22 -30.35 -24.50 26.89
CA LEU A 22 -31.43 -24.84 25.95
C LEU A 22 -32.70 -25.25 26.70
N GLU A 23 -32.60 -26.17 27.66
CA GLU A 23 -33.73 -26.69 28.46
C GLU A 23 -34.50 -25.57 29.17
N ALA A 24 -33.79 -24.59 29.73
CA ALA A 24 -34.38 -23.45 30.42
C ALA A 24 -35.29 -22.62 29.50
N VAL A 25 -34.90 -22.45 28.23
CA VAL A 25 -35.67 -21.70 27.23
C VAL A 25 -36.84 -22.55 26.72
N VAL A 26 -36.58 -23.78 26.24
CA VAL A 26 -37.63 -24.57 25.58
C VAL A 26 -38.78 -24.95 26.52
N LYS A 27 -38.50 -25.16 27.81
CA LYS A 27 -39.52 -25.51 28.81
C LYS A 27 -40.56 -24.40 29.04
N HIS A 28 -40.18 -23.15 28.82
CA HIS A 28 -41.05 -22.00 29.09
C HIS A 28 -41.92 -21.61 27.89
N PHE A 29 -41.49 -21.96 26.68
CA PHE A 29 -42.06 -21.38 25.45
C PHE A 29 -42.55 -22.40 24.42
N LEU A 30 -42.17 -23.67 24.54
CA LEU A 30 -42.56 -24.72 23.59
C LEU A 30 -43.57 -25.70 24.20
N THR A 31 -44.35 -26.35 23.33
CA THR A 31 -45.17 -27.50 23.70
C THR A 31 -44.29 -28.68 24.10
N VAL A 32 -44.85 -29.65 24.84
CA VAL A 32 -44.12 -30.87 25.25
C VAL A 32 -43.50 -31.59 24.06
N GLU A 33 -44.21 -31.66 22.92
CA GLU A 33 -43.72 -32.28 21.70
C GLU A 33 -42.57 -31.47 21.06
N SER A 34 -42.73 -30.16 20.90
CA SER A 34 -41.69 -29.28 20.35
C SER A 34 -40.46 -29.21 21.24
N GLN A 35 -40.63 -29.30 22.56
CA GLN A 35 -39.54 -29.43 23.53
C GLN A 35 -38.77 -30.75 23.32
N ALA A 36 -39.48 -31.88 23.23
CA ALA A 36 -38.85 -33.18 22.99
C ALA A 36 -38.08 -33.20 21.66
N ASN A 37 -38.64 -32.59 20.61
CA ASN A 37 -37.97 -32.43 19.32
C ASN A 37 -36.70 -31.58 19.43
N ALA A 38 -36.76 -30.42 20.10
CA ALA A 38 -35.58 -29.57 20.29
C ALA A 38 -34.45 -30.31 21.01
N LEU A 39 -34.75 -31.06 22.08
CA LEU A 39 -33.75 -31.84 22.80
C LEU A 39 -33.21 -33.00 21.96
N ARG A 40 -34.07 -33.67 21.17
CA ARG A 40 -33.62 -34.71 20.23
C ARG A 40 -32.65 -34.16 19.19
N TYR A 41 -32.93 -32.98 18.61
CA TYR A 41 -32.03 -32.36 17.63
C TYR A 41 -30.73 -31.88 18.27
N TYR A 42 -30.77 -31.41 19.51
CA TYR A 42 -29.56 -31.10 20.28
C TYR A 42 -28.67 -32.34 20.46
N GLU A 43 -29.24 -33.46 20.91
CA GLU A 43 -28.48 -34.71 21.07
C GLU A 43 -27.98 -35.26 19.73
N GLY A 44 -28.79 -35.13 18.66
CA GLY A 44 -28.35 -35.47 17.31
C GLY A 44 -27.13 -34.66 16.85
N ALA A 45 -27.04 -33.38 17.23
CA ALA A 45 -25.87 -32.55 16.95
C ALA A 45 -24.64 -32.90 17.82
N VAL A 46 -24.85 -33.42 19.03
CA VAL A 46 -23.77 -33.93 19.89
C VAL A 46 -23.20 -35.24 19.35
N GLN A 47 -24.06 -36.12 18.84
CA GLN A 47 -23.72 -37.46 18.37
C GLN A 47 -23.34 -37.53 16.88
N ALA A 48 -23.37 -36.40 16.17
CA ALA A 48 -23.09 -36.35 14.74
C ALA A 48 -21.68 -36.86 14.41
N SER A 49 -21.59 -37.76 13.43
CA SER A 49 -20.30 -38.34 12.98
C SER A 49 -19.63 -37.50 11.88
N SER A 50 -20.39 -36.60 11.24
CA SER A 50 -19.91 -35.70 10.20
C SER A 50 -20.46 -34.29 10.32
N VAL A 51 -19.78 -33.33 9.70
CA VAL A 51 -20.22 -31.92 9.66
C VAL A 51 -21.58 -31.76 8.98
N ALA A 52 -21.88 -32.59 7.97
CA ALA A 52 -23.15 -32.57 7.26
C ALA A 52 -24.32 -33.09 8.11
N GLU A 53 -24.10 -34.16 8.88
CA GLU A 53 -25.07 -34.65 9.86
C GLU A 53 -25.32 -33.60 10.95
N GLN A 54 -24.25 -32.98 11.46
CA GLN A 54 -24.36 -31.94 12.48
C GLN A 54 -25.12 -30.71 11.96
N LEU A 55 -24.85 -30.27 10.72
CA LEU A 55 -25.62 -29.20 10.06
C LEU A 55 -27.10 -29.53 9.99
N THR A 56 -27.46 -30.76 9.64
CA THR A 56 -28.86 -31.19 9.56
C THR A 56 -29.55 -31.10 10.93
N ALA A 57 -28.93 -31.64 11.97
CA ALA A 57 -29.47 -31.60 13.33
C ALA A 57 -29.60 -30.15 13.84
N VAL A 58 -28.58 -29.32 13.65
CA VAL A 58 -28.59 -27.90 14.05
C VAL A 58 -29.61 -27.09 13.25
N SER A 59 -29.83 -27.39 11.97
CA SER A 59 -30.86 -26.74 11.14
C SER A 59 -32.27 -27.00 11.69
N LEU A 60 -32.56 -28.26 12.04
CA LEU A 60 -33.85 -28.64 12.63
C LEU A 60 -34.06 -28.01 14.01
N LEU A 61 -33.00 -27.95 14.82
CA LEU A 61 -33.03 -27.25 16.11
C LEU A 61 -33.30 -25.75 15.92
N LYS A 62 -32.59 -25.10 14.99
CA LYS A 62 -32.75 -23.68 14.68
C LYS A 62 -34.19 -23.35 14.25
N GLU A 63 -34.77 -24.12 13.34
CA GLU A 63 -36.17 -23.93 12.92
C GLU A 63 -37.15 -24.12 14.08
N THR A 64 -36.91 -25.10 14.95
CA THR A 64 -37.75 -25.33 16.13
C THR A 64 -37.71 -24.11 17.08
N ILE A 65 -36.52 -23.57 17.36
CA ILE A 65 -36.35 -22.40 18.25
C ILE A 65 -36.86 -21.09 17.62
N ARG A 66 -36.88 -20.98 16.28
CA ARG A 66 -37.40 -19.81 15.57
C ARG A 66 -38.91 -19.60 15.78
N THR A 67 -39.64 -20.64 16.18
CA THR A 67 -41.07 -20.54 16.52
C THR A 67 -41.35 -19.74 17.80
N ILE A 68 -40.33 -19.53 18.64
CA ILE A 68 -40.46 -18.76 19.89
C ILE A 68 -40.38 -17.25 19.59
N PRO A 69 -41.34 -16.42 20.06
CA PRO A 69 -41.30 -14.98 19.88
C PRO A 69 -40.04 -14.35 20.47
N GLY A 70 -39.32 -13.56 19.67
CA GLY A 70 -38.03 -12.95 20.02
C GLY A 70 -38.11 -11.76 20.97
N SER A 71 -39.14 -11.60 21.80
CA SER A 71 -39.25 -10.48 22.75
C SER A 71 -38.44 -10.69 24.03
N ASN A 72 -37.98 -11.91 24.29
CA ASN A 72 -37.17 -12.26 25.46
C ASN A 72 -35.66 -12.28 25.11
N SER A 73 -34.83 -11.64 25.93
CA SER A 73 -33.38 -11.53 25.70
C SER A 73 -32.65 -12.88 25.66
N ALA A 74 -33.06 -13.86 26.48
CA ALA A 74 -32.47 -15.19 26.47
C ALA A 74 -32.79 -15.95 25.17
N VAL A 75 -34.01 -15.77 24.63
CA VAL A 75 -34.40 -16.33 23.33
C VAL A 75 -33.59 -15.69 22.20
N GLN A 76 -33.41 -14.37 22.23
CA GLN A 76 -32.59 -13.65 21.24
C GLN A 76 -31.13 -14.12 21.27
N GLN A 77 -30.53 -14.28 22.46
CA GLN A 77 -29.17 -14.79 22.61
C GLN A 77 -29.03 -16.22 22.07
N LEU A 78 -29.97 -17.10 22.40
CA LEU A 78 -30.01 -18.48 21.89
C LEU A 78 -30.13 -18.51 20.36
N GLN A 79 -31.05 -17.74 19.80
CA GLN A 79 -31.24 -17.63 18.35
C GLN A 79 -29.97 -17.09 17.66
N GLY A 80 -29.29 -16.11 18.26
CA GLY A 80 -28.02 -15.58 17.75
C GLY A 80 -26.89 -16.61 17.74
N LYS A 81 -26.69 -17.34 18.85
CA LYS A 81 -25.70 -18.42 18.95
C LYS A 81 -25.96 -19.52 17.91
N LEU A 82 -27.22 -19.97 17.80
CA LEU A 82 -27.64 -20.97 16.82
C LEU A 82 -27.43 -20.51 15.39
N ALA A 83 -27.81 -19.26 15.07
CA ALA A 83 -27.63 -18.70 13.73
C ALA A 83 -26.15 -18.62 13.34
N SER A 84 -25.30 -18.12 14.24
CA SER A 84 -23.84 -18.04 14.01
C SER A 84 -23.21 -19.42 13.81
N TYR A 85 -23.51 -20.39 14.69
CA TYR A 85 -22.97 -21.75 14.58
C TYR A 85 -23.48 -22.47 13.33
N HIS A 86 -24.77 -22.35 13.02
CA HIS A 86 -25.35 -22.86 11.78
C HIS A 86 -24.65 -22.29 10.54
N GLN A 87 -24.37 -20.98 10.51
CA GLN A 87 -23.67 -20.37 9.39
C GLN A 87 -22.26 -20.95 9.23
N ARG A 88 -21.51 -21.08 10.32
CA ARG A 88 -20.17 -21.70 10.30
C ARG A 88 -20.20 -23.15 9.84
N LEU A 89 -21.19 -23.93 10.27
CA LEU A 89 -21.41 -25.31 9.79
C LEU A 89 -21.71 -25.33 8.29
N SER A 90 -22.63 -24.48 7.83
CA SER A 90 -22.99 -24.38 6.41
C SER A 90 -21.77 -24.03 5.54
N ASN A 91 -20.98 -23.03 5.97
CA ASN A 91 -19.75 -22.65 5.28
C ASN A 91 -18.74 -23.82 5.25
N THR A 92 -18.61 -24.55 6.37
CA THR A 92 -17.70 -25.70 6.48
C THR A 92 -18.13 -26.84 5.54
N VAL A 93 -19.42 -27.15 5.47
CA VAL A 93 -19.96 -28.13 4.52
C VAL A 93 -19.69 -27.68 3.08
N GLY A 94 -19.87 -26.39 2.78
CA GLY A 94 -19.53 -25.80 1.48
C GLY A 94 -18.06 -25.99 1.12
N MET A 95 -17.15 -25.73 2.05
CA MET A 95 -15.70 -25.94 1.87
C MET A 95 -15.30 -27.39 1.64
N LEU A 96 -15.99 -28.33 2.29
CA LEU A 96 -15.72 -29.77 2.19
C LEU A 96 -16.49 -30.46 1.05
N SER A 97 -17.39 -29.74 0.37
CA SER A 97 -18.16 -30.26 -0.75
C SER A 97 -17.27 -30.67 -1.93
N THR A 98 -17.84 -31.41 -2.88
CA THR A 98 -17.13 -31.73 -4.12
C THR A 98 -16.92 -30.45 -4.93
N GLY A 99 -15.66 -30.12 -5.19
CA GLY A 99 -15.30 -28.93 -5.97
C GLY A 99 -15.73 -29.04 -7.44
N LYS A 100 -15.80 -27.89 -8.11
CA LYS A 100 -15.99 -27.80 -9.56
C LYS A 100 -14.67 -27.42 -10.22
N PRO A 101 -14.43 -27.79 -11.49
CA PRO A 101 -13.28 -27.30 -12.25
C PRO A 101 -13.23 -25.77 -12.21
N VAL A 102 -12.06 -25.21 -11.91
CA VAL A 102 -11.82 -23.77 -12.16
C VAL A 102 -11.75 -23.51 -13.67
N PRO A 103 -12.00 -22.27 -14.13
CA PRO A 103 -11.82 -21.92 -15.53
C PRO A 103 -10.40 -22.25 -16.01
N ARG A 104 -10.27 -22.71 -17.26
CA ARG A 104 -9.00 -23.04 -17.92
C ARG A 104 -8.17 -21.81 -18.26
N LYS A 105 -7.75 -21.10 -17.22
CA LYS A 105 -6.88 -19.93 -17.27
C LYS A 105 -5.64 -20.21 -16.43
N LEU A 106 -4.47 -20.07 -17.04
CA LEU A 106 -3.20 -20.04 -16.34
C LEU A 106 -2.74 -18.59 -16.21
N HIS A 107 -2.32 -18.21 -15.01
CA HIS A 107 -1.80 -16.88 -14.72
C HIS A 107 -0.32 -16.98 -14.33
N PHE A 108 0.50 -16.14 -14.97
CA PHE A 108 1.90 -15.92 -14.64
C PHE A 108 2.09 -14.44 -14.33
N VAL A 109 3.05 -14.09 -13.48
CA VAL A 109 3.34 -12.69 -13.14
C VAL A 109 4.82 -12.41 -13.36
N TRP A 110 5.13 -11.35 -14.09
CA TRP A 110 6.49 -10.83 -14.22
C TRP A 110 6.47 -9.31 -14.22
N VAL A 111 7.10 -8.70 -13.21
CA VAL A 111 7.05 -7.25 -12.95
C VAL A 111 8.44 -6.68 -12.74
N GLY A 112 8.58 -5.37 -13.02
CA GLY A 112 9.79 -4.61 -12.73
C GLY A 112 10.82 -4.54 -13.87
N GLY A 113 10.69 -5.38 -14.90
CA GLY A 113 11.66 -5.46 -15.99
C GLY A 113 11.19 -6.37 -17.13
N GLY A 114 12.07 -6.62 -18.09
CA GLY A 114 11.83 -7.56 -19.18
C GLY A 114 11.85 -9.00 -18.69
N ILE A 115 11.03 -9.86 -19.31
CA ILE A 115 11.00 -11.29 -19.00
C ILE A 115 12.24 -11.99 -19.57
N GLY A 116 12.89 -12.79 -18.72
CA GLY A 116 14.12 -13.51 -19.09
C GLY A 116 13.87 -14.56 -20.17
N ALA A 117 14.93 -14.94 -20.88
CA ALA A 117 14.82 -15.90 -21.98
C ALA A 117 14.40 -17.30 -21.49
N ILE A 118 14.96 -17.75 -20.37
CA ILE A 118 14.60 -19.06 -19.80
C ILE A 118 13.14 -19.08 -19.29
N GLN A 119 12.64 -18.01 -18.68
CA GLN A 119 11.23 -17.95 -18.23
C GLN A 119 10.26 -17.96 -19.42
N ARG A 120 10.64 -17.36 -20.56
CA ARG A 120 9.87 -17.50 -21.80
C ARG A 120 9.80 -18.96 -22.26
N ASP A 121 10.88 -19.72 -22.14
CA ASP A 121 10.89 -21.14 -22.48
C ASP A 121 9.97 -21.95 -21.55
N TYR A 122 10.01 -21.69 -20.23
CA TYR A 122 9.11 -22.34 -19.26
C TYR A 122 7.63 -22.09 -19.58
N ILE A 123 7.26 -20.84 -19.88
CA ILE A 123 5.89 -20.48 -20.30
C ILE A 123 5.53 -21.18 -21.63
N ASN A 124 6.48 -21.30 -22.57
CA ASN A 124 6.25 -22.01 -23.83
C ASN A 124 6.02 -23.52 -23.61
N VAL A 125 6.66 -24.14 -22.62
CA VAL A 125 6.37 -25.54 -22.23
C VAL A 125 4.93 -25.66 -21.73
N TRP A 126 4.48 -24.76 -20.84
CA TRP A 126 3.08 -24.72 -20.40
C TRP A 126 2.10 -24.53 -21.55
N LYS A 127 2.40 -23.64 -22.48
CA LYS A 127 1.58 -23.41 -23.68
C LYS A 127 1.44 -24.69 -24.51
N GLN A 128 2.54 -25.41 -24.73
CA GLN A 128 2.53 -26.67 -25.48
C GLN A 128 1.72 -27.75 -24.77
N MET A 129 1.88 -27.87 -23.44
CA MET A 129 1.20 -28.89 -22.65
C MET A 129 -0.29 -28.64 -22.45
N THR A 130 -0.73 -27.38 -22.43
CA THR A 130 -2.12 -27.02 -22.07
C THR A 130 -2.93 -26.42 -23.23
N GLY A 131 -2.27 -26.03 -24.32
CA GLY A 131 -2.90 -25.53 -25.53
C GLY A 131 -3.94 -26.50 -26.13
N PRO A 132 -3.65 -27.81 -26.26
CA PRO A 132 -4.62 -28.79 -26.75
C PRO A 132 -5.90 -28.87 -25.91
N ASP A 133 -5.80 -28.60 -24.61
CA ASP A 133 -6.91 -28.62 -23.66
C ASP A 133 -7.67 -27.28 -23.60
N GLY A 134 -7.28 -26.30 -24.41
CA GLY A 134 -7.97 -25.01 -24.55
C GLY A 134 -7.69 -24.03 -23.41
N TYR A 135 -6.55 -24.16 -22.73
CA TYR A 135 -6.14 -23.19 -21.71
C TYR A 135 -5.77 -21.84 -22.32
N ARG A 136 -6.23 -20.77 -21.67
CA ARG A 136 -5.75 -19.41 -21.92
C ARG A 136 -4.63 -19.07 -20.95
N LEU A 137 -3.45 -18.73 -21.46
CA LEU A 137 -2.33 -18.27 -20.66
C LEU A 137 -2.35 -16.75 -20.60
N ASN A 138 -2.32 -16.21 -19.39
CA ASN A 138 -2.26 -14.78 -19.10
C ASN A 138 -0.93 -14.48 -18.42
N LEU A 139 -0.16 -13.54 -18.97
CA LEU A 139 1.05 -13.01 -18.34
C LEU A 139 0.78 -11.58 -17.88
N TRP A 140 0.77 -11.40 -16.56
CA TRP A 140 0.60 -10.11 -15.92
C TRP A 140 1.92 -9.37 -15.84
N TYR A 141 1.92 -8.12 -16.28
CA TYR A 141 3.07 -7.21 -16.24
C TYR A 141 2.61 -5.79 -15.93
N ASP A 142 3.56 -4.92 -15.61
CA ASP A 142 3.29 -3.49 -15.43
C ASP A 142 3.90 -2.71 -16.59
N SER A 143 3.05 -2.12 -17.42
CA SER A 143 3.48 -1.36 -18.61
C SER A 143 4.23 -0.06 -18.26
N ASP A 144 4.07 0.44 -17.03
CA ASP A 144 4.71 1.64 -16.50
C ASP A 144 5.66 1.32 -15.31
N GLY A 145 6.03 0.05 -15.17
CA GLY A 145 6.97 -0.47 -14.18
C GLY A 145 8.13 -1.24 -14.82
N LEU A 146 8.44 -1.03 -16.11
CA LEU A 146 9.44 -1.78 -16.86
C LEU A 146 10.88 -1.46 -16.45
N LEU A 147 11.11 -0.42 -15.64
CA LEU A 147 12.43 -0.04 -15.11
C LEU A 147 12.55 -0.19 -13.59
N ALA A 148 11.55 -0.74 -12.88
CA ALA A 148 11.57 -0.80 -11.42
C ALA A 148 12.72 -1.67 -10.86
N HIS A 149 13.03 -2.80 -11.51
CA HIS A 149 14.16 -3.66 -11.16
C HIS A 149 15.49 -2.89 -11.24
N GLU A 150 15.74 -2.27 -12.40
CA GLU A 150 16.98 -1.53 -12.66
C GLU A 150 17.13 -0.34 -11.72
N THR A 151 16.01 0.34 -11.44
CA THR A 151 15.95 1.43 -10.46
C THR A 151 16.35 0.94 -9.07
N ASN A 152 15.77 -0.15 -8.58
CA ASN A 152 16.11 -0.70 -7.27
C ASN A 152 17.58 -1.17 -7.21
N ARG A 153 18.09 -1.80 -8.28
CA ARG A 153 19.50 -2.19 -8.38
C ARG A 153 20.44 -0.99 -8.22
N ILE A 154 20.21 0.09 -8.97
CA ILE A 154 21.02 1.32 -8.91
C ILE A 154 20.96 1.95 -7.51
N ILE A 155 19.76 2.03 -6.91
CA ILE A 155 19.58 2.58 -5.56
C ILE A 155 20.32 1.74 -4.52
N VAL A 156 20.18 0.41 -4.55
CA VAL A 156 20.83 -0.49 -3.58
C VAL A 156 22.34 -0.46 -3.75
N GLU A 157 22.87 -0.53 -4.98
CA GLU A 157 24.31 -0.42 -5.21
C GLU A 157 24.88 0.92 -4.71
N SER A 158 24.16 2.02 -4.95
CA SER A 158 24.52 3.33 -4.39
C SER A 158 24.52 3.32 -2.87
N ALA A 159 23.48 2.76 -2.24
CA ALA A 159 23.40 2.64 -0.79
C ALA A 159 24.55 1.81 -0.21
N LYS A 160 24.93 0.70 -0.88
CA LYS A 160 26.06 -0.14 -0.50
C LYS A 160 27.40 0.59 -0.64
N ALA A 161 27.63 1.27 -1.77
CA ALA A 161 28.83 2.07 -1.98
C ALA A 161 28.99 3.16 -0.92
N LEU A 162 27.92 3.89 -0.61
CA LEU A 162 27.91 4.93 0.43
C LEU A 162 28.08 4.36 1.83
N GLY A 163 27.45 3.22 2.12
CA GLY A 163 27.57 2.52 3.40
C GLY A 163 29.00 2.07 3.66
N GLY A 164 29.66 1.47 2.67
CA GLY A 164 31.06 1.05 2.76
C GLY A 164 32.01 2.23 2.99
N ARG A 165 31.83 3.35 2.27
CA ARG A 165 32.64 4.58 2.48
C ARG A 165 32.48 5.20 3.87
N SER A 166 31.31 5.04 4.49
CA SER A 166 31.07 5.52 5.85
C SER A 166 31.67 4.63 6.94
N SER A 167 32.19 3.43 6.58
CA SER A 167 32.82 2.52 7.54
C SER A 167 34.17 3.06 8.01
N PRO A 168 34.40 3.17 9.34
CA PRO A 168 35.67 3.64 9.87
C PRO A 168 36.80 2.62 9.70
N ASP A 169 36.49 1.32 9.70
CA ASP A 169 37.42 0.22 9.41
C ASP A 169 36.64 -0.96 8.81
N LEU A 170 36.68 -1.11 7.49
CA LEU A 170 35.99 -2.18 6.78
C LEU A 170 36.54 -3.57 7.15
N ALA A 171 37.79 -3.68 7.63
CA ALA A 171 38.40 -4.96 7.98
C ALA A 171 37.87 -5.53 9.31
N GLN A 172 37.33 -4.68 10.19
CA GLN A 172 36.72 -5.07 11.47
C GLN A 172 35.19 -4.93 11.47
N GLU A 173 34.60 -4.68 10.30
CA GLU A 173 33.17 -4.46 10.17
C GLU A 173 32.39 -5.74 10.49
N LYS A 174 31.24 -5.60 11.15
CA LYS A 174 30.34 -6.71 11.45
C LYS A 174 29.18 -6.73 10.47
N SER A 175 28.72 -7.93 10.11
CA SER A 175 27.60 -8.14 9.19
C SER A 175 26.39 -7.27 9.54
N PHE A 176 25.96 -7.32 10.81
CA PHE A 176 24.85 -6.53 11.30
C PHE A 176 25.03 -5.02 11.08
N THR A 177 26.19 -4.46 11.45
CA THR A 177 26.48 -3.03 11.35
C THR A 177 26.54 -2.58 9.90
N LEU A 178 27.21 -3.36 9.03
CA LEU A 178 27.28 -3.07 7.60
C LEU A 178 25.91 -3.10 6.93
N GLY A 179 25.15 -4.17 7.18
CA GLY A 179 23.80 -4.34 6.65
C GLY A 179 22.87 -3.21 7.09
N ASN A 180 22.93 -2.77 8.34
CA ASN A 180 22.12 -1.64 8.81
C ASN A 180 22.48 -0.33 8.10
N ARG A 181 23.77 -0.02 7.90
CA ARG A 181 24.20 1.15 7.14
C ARG A 181 23.68 1.15 5.71
N TYR A 182 23.64 -0.04 5.08
CA TYR A 182 23.08 -0.20 3.74
C TYR A 182 21.57 0.07 3.74
N VAL A 183 20.84 -0.52 4.69
CA VAL A 183 19.38 -0.37 4.81
C VAL A 183 18.99 1.09 5.07
N GLU A 184 19.62 1.78 6.02
CA GLU A 184 19.35 3.20 6.30
C GLU A 184 19.45 4.07 5.04
N ARG A 185 20.52 3.89 4.27
CA ARG A 185 20.77 4.64 3.03
C ARG A 185 19.80 4.24 1.92
N ALA A 186 19.56 2.95 1.74
CA ALA A 186 18.60 2.47 0.75
C ALA A 186 17.20 3.04 1.02
N ARG A 187 16.78 3.14 2.28
CA ARG A 187 15.47 3.67 2.65
C ARG A 187 15.27 5.13 2.26
N VAL A 188 16.24 5.99 2.55
CA VAL A 188 16.10 7.43 2.21
C VAL A 188 16.17 7.66 0.69
N LEU A 189 16.99 6.88 -0.03
CA LEU A 189 17.06 6.94 -1.49
C LEU A 189 15.79 6.40 -2.15
N ARG A 190 15.25 5.28 -1.67
CA ARG A 190 13.95 4.73 -2.10
C ARG A 190 12.81 5.71 -1.87
N ARG A 191 12.80 6.39 -0.72
CA ARG A 191 11.79 7.41 -0.41
C ARG A 191 11.83 8.56 -1.40
N GLN A 192 13.01 9.10 -1.69
CA GLN A 192 13.17 10.17 -2.67
C GLN A 192 12.68 9.73 -4.06
N MET A 193 13.05 8.52 -4.51
CA MET A 193 12.56 7.97 -5.78
C MET A 193 11.04 7.82 -5.78
N PHE A 194 10.47 7.27 -4.71
CA PHE A 194 9.03 7.08 -4.58
C PHE A 194 8.27 8.41 -4.61
N GLU A 195 8.68 9.41 -3.83
CA GLU A 195 8.05 10.73 -3.82
C GLU A 195 8.12 11.42 -5.19
N HIS A 196 9.25 11.29 -5.89
CA HIS A 196 9.42 11.81 -7.25
C HIS A 196 8.46 11.12 -8.24
N ILE A 197 8.34 9.79 -8.18
CA ILE A 197 7.39 9.02 -8.99
C ILE A 197 5.95 9.43 -8.69
N GLN A 198 5.56 9.50 -7.42
CA GLN A 198 4.18 9.83 -7.02
C GLN A 198 3.78 11.24 -7.47
N LYS A 199 4.71 12.20 -7.40
CA LYS A 199 4.50 13.57 -7.90
C LYS A 199 4.24 13.58 -9.42
N ALA A 200 5.03 12.84 -10.19
CA ALA A 200 4.89 12.73 -11.64
C ALA A 200 3.58 12.02 -12.03
N VAL A 201 3.29 10.86 -11.42
CA VAL A 201 2.05 10.10 -11.66
C VAL A 201 0.81 10.92 -11.28
N GLY A 202 0.86 11.66 -10.18
CA GLY A 202 -0.20 12.59 -9.77
C GLY A 202 -0.47 13.71 -10.77
N ALA A 203 0.53 14.08 -11.58
CA ALA A 203 0.41 15.01 -12.69
C ALA A 203 0.00 14.35 -14.03
N GLY A 204 -0.25 13.04 -14.04
CA GLY A 204 -0.60 12.27 -15.23
C GLY A 204 0.60 11.83 -16.07
N GLU A 205 1.82 11.89 -15.52
CA GLU A 205 3.05 11.43 -16.19
C GLU A 205 3.35 9.95 -15.91
N SER A 206 4.24 9.36 -16.72
CA SER A 206 4.68 7.95 -16.59
C SER A 206 5.66 7.78 -15.42
N ALA A 207 5.42 6.77 -14.59
CA ALA A 207 6.30 6.37 -13.49
C ALA A 207 7.68 5.96 -14.00
N ASP A 208 7.77 5.22 -15.11
CA ASP A 208 9.06 4.87 -15.71
C ASP A 208 9.80 6.09 -16.28
N GLN A 209 9.06 7.08 -16.82
CA GLN A 209 9.70 8.32 -17.26
C GLN A 209 10.24 9.12 -16.06
N ALA A 210 9.51 9.16 -14.94
CA ALA A 210 9.99 9.75 -13.70
C ALA A 210 11.23 9.02 -13.15
N ARG A 211 11.26 7.68 -13.21
CA ARG A 211 12.47 6.89 -12.89
C ARG A 211 13.65 7.30 -13.75
N ILE A 212 13.47 7.40 -15.08
CA ILE A 212 14.54 7.85 -15.99
C ILE A 212 15.03 9.23 -15.59
N ASN A 213 14.13 10.18 -15.37
CA ASN A 213 14.49 11.56 -15.05
C ASN A 213 15.37 11.63 -13.80
N LEU A 214 14.97 10.97 -12.71
CA LEU A 214 15.74 10.98 -11.47
C LEU A 214 17.02 10.15 -11.55
N LEU A 215 17.02 9.00 -12.25
CA LEU A 215 18.25 8.21 -12.44
C LEU A 215 19.31 8.97 -13.25
N VAL A 216 18.90 9.72 -14.28
CA VAL A 216 19.82 10.55 -15.06
C VAL A 216 20.34 11.70 -14.21
N SER A 217 19.45 12.45 -13.56
CA SER A 217 19.81 13.67 -12.85
C SER A 217 20.57 13.41 -11.54
N ALA A 218 20.16 12.40 -10.77
CA ALA A 218 20.67 12.13 -9.43
C ALA A 218 21.66 10.96 -9.34
N TYR A 219 21.73 10.10 -10.36
CA TYR A 219 22.63 8.94 -10.38
C TYR A 219 23.57 8.90 -11.59
N GLY A 220 23.52 9.92 -12.46
CA GLY A 220 24.41 10.05 -13.62
C GLY A 220 24.24 8.94 -14.65
N GLN A 221 23.05 8.33 -14.72
CA GLN A 221 22.77 7.26 -15.67
C GLN A 221 22.58 7.81 -17.09
N ASP A 222 22.82 6.96 -18.09
CA ASP A 222 22.64 7.33 -19.49
C ASP A 222 21.17 7.19 -19.91
N GLU A 223 20.57 8.31 -20.32
CA GLU A 223 19.15 8.37 -20.68
C GLU A 223 18.81 7.45 -21.87
N ALA A 224 19.69 7.42 -22.88
CA ALA A 224 19.48 6.61 -24.09
C ALA A 224 19.53 5.11 -23.75
N ALA A 225 20.44 4.68 -22.89
CA ALA A 225 20.57 3.33 -22.41
C ALA A 225 19.34 2.88 -21.61
N LEU A 226 18.81 3.74 -20.72
CA LEU A 226 17.59 3.45 -19.96
C LEU A 226 16.36 3.36 -20.86
N LYS A 227 16.20 4.27 -21.82
CA LYS A 227 15.12 4.20 -22.84
C LYS A 227 15.23 2.94 -23.68
N ALA A 228 16.44 2.57 -24.11
CA ALA A 228 16.69 1.34 -24.85
C ALA A 228 16.41 0.09 -24.00
N LEU A 229 16.73 0.11 -22.70
CA LEU A 229 16.40 -0.96 -21.76
C LEU A 229 14.88 -1.11 -21.61
N LYS A 230 14.15 0.00 -21.41
CA LYS A 230 12.68 -0.01 -21.36
C LYS A 230 12.07 -0.63 -22.62
N ALA A 231 12.55 -0.23 -23.80
CA ALA A 231 12.09 -0.77 -25.08
C ALA A 231 12.39 -2.27 -25.21
N ARG A 232 13.60 -2.73 -24.86
CA ARG A 232 13.94 -4.16 -24.85
C ARG A 232 13.06 -4.96 -23.87
N ASN A 233 12.79 -4.39 -22.71
CA ASN A 233 11.93 -5.00 -21.70
C ASN A 233 10.52 -5.19 -22.25
N LEU A 234 9.92 -4.15 -22.86
CA LEU A 234 8.62 -4.26 -23.51
C LEU A 234 8.62 -5.32 -24.63
N GLN A 235 9.64 -5.30 -25.50
CA GLN A 235 9.77 -6.24 -26.61
C GLN A 235 9.81 -7.71 -26.14
N SER A 236 10.38 -7.98 -24.97
CA SER A 236 10.42 -9.33 -24.40
C SER A 236 9.02 -9.90 -24.12
N PHE A 237 8.07 -9.04 -23.73
CA PHE A 237 6.66 -9.41 -23.53
C PHE A 237 5.90 -9.51 -24.84
N GLU A 238 6.09 -8.56 -25.76
CA GLU A 238 5.47 -8.57 -27.09
C GLU A 238 5.80 -9.86 -27.86
N GLY A 239 7.01 -10.40 -27.67
CA GLY A 239 7.39 -11.70 -28.22
C GLY A 239 6.53 -12.87 -27.72
N LEU A 240 6.12 -12.86 -26.44
CA LEU A 240 5.17 -13.85 -25.90
C LEU A 240 3.74 -13.60 -26.39
N GLN A 241 3.35 -12.34 -26.55
CA GLN A 241 2.05 -11.97 -27.11
C GLN A 241 1.88 -12.48 -28.53
N ALA A 242 2.90 -12.28 -29.38
CA ALA A 242 2.95 -12.82 -30.74
C ALA A 242 2.85 -14.35 -30.75
N ASN A 243 3.33 -15.00 -29.69
CA ASN A 243 3.19 -16.43 -29.45
C ASN A 243 1.87 -16.80 -28.77
N GLY A 244 0.83 -15.96 -28.80
CA GLY A 244 -0.52 -16.32 -28.33
C GLY A 244 -0.71 -16.35 -26.81
N ILE A 245 0.22 -15.77 -26.04
CA ILE A 245 0.03 -15.51 -24.61
C ILE A 245 -0.70 -14.17 -24.44
N ALA A 246 -1.73 -14.11 -23.60
CA ALA A 246 -2.42 -12.85 -23.34
C ALA A 246 -1.62 -11.99 -22.35
N LEU A 247 -1.14 -10.83 -22.78
CA LEU A 247 -0.54 -9.84 -21.87
C LEU A 247 -1.65 -9.09 -21.12
N ARG A 248 -1.46 -8.92 -19.81
CA ARG A 248 -2.41 -8.26 -18.90
C ARG A 248 -1.70 -7.17 -18.12
N ASP A 249 -2.23 -5.95 -18.18
CA ASP A 249 -1.59 -4.80 -17.56
C ASP A 249 -2.13 -4.59 -16.13
N ILE A 250 -1.25 -4.76 -15.14
CA ILE A 250 -1.59 -4.68 -13.72
C ILE A 250 -2.15 -3.31 -13.36
N ARG A 251 -1.56 -2.22 -13.85
CA ARG A 251 -2.03 -0.86 -13.52
C ARG A 251 -3.39 -0.55 -14.11
N ALA A 252 -3.67 -1.07 -15.30
CA ALA A 252 -4.95 -0.84 -15.95
C ALA A 252 -6.07 -1.72 -15.38
N GLU A 253 -5.76 -2.96 -15.03
CA GLU A 253 -6.77 -3.99 -14.75
C GLU A 253 -6.95 -4.28 -13.26
N LEU A 254 -5.96 -3.99 -12.42
CA LEU A 254 -5.98 -4.29 -10.98
C LEU A 254 -6.03 -3.05 -10.08
N ILE A 255 -6.15 -1.84 -10.62
CA ILE A 255 -6.15 -0.58 -9.84
C ILE A 255 -7.25 -0.53 -8.77
N ASP A 256 -8.42 -1.10 -9.06
CA ASP A 256 -9.57 -1.15 -8.14
C ASP A 256 -9.56 -2.39 -7.23
N GLN A 257 -8.51 -3.23 -7.30
CA GLN A 257 -8.44 -4.44 -6.49
C GLN A 257 -8.00 -4.15 -5.04
N PRO A 258 -8.39 -4.99 -4.08
CA PRO A 258 -8.29 -4.66 -2.65
C PRO A 258 -6.89 -4.57 -2.07
N LEU A 259 -5.81 -4.79 -2.82
CA LEU A 259 -4.43 -4.73 -2.33
C LEU A 259 -3.52 -3.90 -3.27
N PHE A 260 -4.10 -3.15 -4.20
CA PHE A 260 -3.31 -2.40 -5.20
C PHE A 260 -2.39 -1.34 -4.57
N ASP A 261 -2.81 -0.73 -3.46
CA ASP A 261 -1.96 0.17 -2.67
C ASP A 261 -0.70 -0.52 -2.12
N ILE A 262 -0.84 -1.78 -1.69
CA ILE A 262 0.29 -2.60 -1.22
C ILE A 262 1.18 -3.02 -2.40
N TYR A 263 0.59 -3.33 -3.56
CA TYR A 263 1.34 -3.58 -4.79
C TYR A 263 2.23 -2.38 -5.15
N GLU A 264 1.67 -1.17 -5.18
CA GLU A 264 2.41 0.06 -5.48
C GLU A 264 3.52 0.32 -4.46
N ARG A 265 3.26 0.04 -3.17
CA ARG A 265 4.29 0.12 -2.12
C ARG A 265 5.45 -0.85 -2.38
N GLU A 266 5.16 -2.12 -2.65
CA GLU A 266 6.20 -3.13 -2.88
C GLU A 266 7.01 -2.83 -4.15
N LEU A 267 6.36 -2.39 -5.22
CA LEU A 267 7.02 -2.08 -6.50
C LEU A 267 7.78 -0.75 -6.48
N SER A 268 7.09 0.36 -6.17
CA SER A 268 7.60 1.71 -6.38
C SER A 268 8.37 2.27 -5.19
N PHE A 269 8.04 1.86 -3.96
CA PHE A 269 8.78 2.28 -2.76
C PHE A 269 9.84 1.27 -2.34
N ARG A 270 9.44 0.01 -2.08
CA ARG A 270 10.37 -1.01 -1.57
C ARG A 270 11.33 -1.53 -2.63
N GLY A 271 10.90 -1.57 -3.90
CA GLY A 271 11.64 -2.23 -4.98
C GLY A 271 11.67 -3.76 -4.83
N ASN A 272 10.70 -4.34 -4.13
CA ASN A 272 10.57 -5.77 -3.93
C ASN A 272 9.58 -6.39 -4.92
N LEU A 273 10.13 -6.93 -5.99
CA LEU A 273 9.35 -7.51 -7.08
C LEU A 273 8.65 -8.81 -6.69
N ALA A 274 9.21 -9.56 -5.73
CA ALA A 274 8.59 -10.78 -5.22
C ALA A 274 7.31 -10.44 -4.43
N GLY A 275 7.35 -9.45 -3.55
CA GLY A 275 6.16 -8.96 -2.84
C GLY A 275 5.11 -8.38 -3.78
N ALA A 276 5.52 -7.60 -4.79
CA ALA A 276 4.59 -7.10 -5.82
C ALA A 276 3.95 -8.26 -6.62
N SER A 277 4.70 -9.32 -6.91
CA SER A 277 4.19 -10.54 -7.56
C SER A 277 3.23 -11.33 -6.67
N ASP A 278 3.49 -11.44 -5.36
CA ASP A 278 2.57 -12.01 -4.39
C ASP A 278 1.22 -11.28 -4.40
N ILE A 279 1.22 -9.94 -4.37
CA ILE A 279 -0.04 -9.19 -4.41
C ILE A 279 -0.79 -9.44 -5.72
N THR A 280 -0.07 -9.46 -6.84
CA THR A 280 -0.67 -9.63 -8.17
C THR A 280 -1.32 -11.00 -8.35
N ARG A 281 -0.66 -12.10 -7.96
CA ARG A 281 -1.19 -13.47 -8.16
C ARG A 281 -2.54 -13.68 -7.45
N PHE A 282 -2.70 -13.08 -6.28
CA PHE A 282 -3.91 -13.13 -5.48
C PHE A 282 -5.05 -12.33 -6.13
N GLN A 283 -4.76 -11.09 -6.56
CA GLN A 283 -5.76 -10.23 -7.21
C GLN A 283 -6.19 -10.77 -8.58
N ALA A 284 -5.26 -11.37 -9.33
CA ALA A 284 -5.56 -12.03 -10.60
C ALA A 284 -6.59 -13.17 -10.41
N LEU A 285 -6.39 -14.03 -9.40
CA LEU A 285 -7.35 -15.11 -9.10
C LEU A 285 -8.70 -14.57 -8.65
N ASN A 286 -8.71 -13.52 -7.82
CA ASN A 286 -9.94 -12.90 -7.36
C ASN A 286 -10.76 -12.29 -8.51
N LEU A 287 -10.08 -11.72 -9.51
CA LEU A 287 -10.73 -11.11 -10.68
C LEU A 287 -11.17 -12.16 -11.71
N GLU A 288 -10.33 -13.14 -12.01
CA GLU A 288 -10.48 -13.97 -13.21
C GLU A 288 -10.81 -15.44 -12.97
N SER A 289 -10.68 -15.93 -11.73
CA SER A 289 -10.57 -17.35 -11.39
C SER A 289 -9.41 -18.06 -12.13
N GLY A 290 -9.19 -19.34 -11.85
CA GLY A 290 -8.24 -20.18 -12.60
C GLY A 290 -7.09 -20.65 -11.73
N THR A 291 -5.91 -20.81 -12.34
CA THR A 291 -4.71 -21.29 -11.66
C THR A 291 -3.54 -20.36 -11.93
N TYR A 292 -2.86 -19.95 -10.87
CA TYR A 292 -1.60 -19.22 -10.91
C TYR A 292 -0.40 -20.18 -10.79
N LEU A 293 0.68 -19.86 -11.50
CA LEU A 293 1.97 -20.56 -11.47
C LEU A 293 3.11 -19.53 -11.51
N ASP A 294 4.14 -19.72 -10.66
CA ASP A 294 5.41 -18.99 -10.82
C ASP A 294 6.09 -19.38 -12.15
N THR A 295 6.89 -18.47 -12.70
CA THR A 295 7.53 -18.62 -14.03
C THR A 295 8.74 -19.58 -14.04
N ASP A 296 9.12 -20.09 -12.89
CA ASP A 296 10.18 -21.07 -12.64
C ASP A 296 9.62 -22.50 -12.42
N LEU A 297 8.30 -22.69 -12.57
CA LEU A 297 7.65 -23.99 -12.49
C LEU A 297 7.49 -24.61 -13.87
N LEU A 298 7.67 -25.93 -13.94
CA LEU A 298 7.33 -26.73 -15.11
C LEU A 298 6.11 -27.61 -14.82
N PRO A 299 5.44 -28.17 -15.83
CA PRO A 299 4.47 -29.24 -15.65
C PRO A 299 5.09 -30.41 -14.87
N SER A 300 4.25 -31.19 -14.17
CA SER A 300 4.74 -32.40 -13.50
C SER A 300 5.40 -33.36 -14.49
N LEU A 301 6.46 -34.03 -14.06
CA LEU A 301 6.94 -35.24 -14.73
C LEU A 301 5.91 -36.36 -14.57
N HIS A 302 5.89 -37.32 -15.48
CA HIS A 302 5.18 -38.58 -15.23
C HIS A 302 5.72 -39.25 -13.96
N GLU A 303 4.83 -39.82 -13.14
CA GLU A 303 5.22 -40.48 -11.87
C GLU A 303 6.30 -41.55 -12.09
N LYS A 304 6.25 -42.23 -13.24
CA LYS A 304 7.22 -43.23 -13.66
C LYS A 304 7.85 -42.86 -14.99
N ILE A 305 9.17 -42.67 -15.00
CA ILE A 305 9.96 -42.43 -16.21
C ILE A 305 11.04 -43.50 -16.31
N ALA A 306 11.17 -44.15 -17.46
CA ALA A 306 12.12 -45.24 -17.70
C ALA A 306 12.06 -46.38 -16.65
N GLY A 307 10.86 -46.64 -16.08
CA GLY A 307 10.67 -47.63 -15.01
C GLY A 307 11.10 -47.16 -13.61
N VAL A 308 11.57 -45.92 -13.46
CA VAL A 308 11.93 -45.30 -12.18
C VAL A 308 10.71 -44.60 -11.60
N ASP A 309 10.36 -44.93 -10.36
CA ASP A 309 9.33 -44.24 -9.60
C ASP A 309 9.91 -42.98 -8.96
N LEU A 310 9.51 -41.81 -9.49
CA LEU A 310 10.04 -40.52 -9.07
C LEU A 310 9.51 -40.08 -7.70
N ALA A 311 8.42 -40.65 -7.20
CA ALA A 311 7.84 -40.30 -5.90
C ALA A 311 8.75 -40.68 -4.72
N ASN A 312 9.65 -41.65 -4.93
CA ASN A 312 10.60 -42.12 -3.91
C ASN A 312 11.93 -41.36 -3.93
N LEU A 313 12.10 -40.38 -4.82
CA LEU A 313 13.30 -39.57 -4.93
C LEU A 313 13.14 -38.26 -4.14
N ASP A 314 14.22 -37.82 -3.50
CA ASP A 314 14.26 -36.51 -2.87
C ASP A 314 14.24 -35.36 -3.91
N LEU A 315 14.15 -34.12 -3.43
CA LEU A 315 14.08 -32.94 -4.30
C LEU A 315 15.31 -32.83 -5.23
N TYR A 316 16.52 -33.03 -4.71
CA TYR A 316 17.75 -32.85 -5.48
C TYR A 316 17.92 -33.95 -6.54
N ALA A 317 17.60 -35.20 -6.19
CA ALA A 317 17.56 -36.31 -7.13
C ALA A 317 16.54 -36.04 -8.25
N ARG A 318 15.37 -35.48 -7.94
CA ARG A 318 14.38 -35.07 -8.97
C ARG A 318 14.88 -33.94 -9.87
N ILE A 319 15.62 -32.95 -9.33
CA ILE A 319 16.29 -31.93 -10.15
C ILE A 319 17.32 -32.60 -11.06
N GLY A 320 18.12 -33.53 -10.55
CA GLY A 320 19.08 -34.31 -11.34
C GLY A 320 18.42 -35.13 -12.45
N VAL A 321 17.26 -35.73 -12.20
CA VAL A 321 16.46 -36.41 -13.25
C VAL A 321 16.05 -35.41 -14.33
N MET A 322 15.55 -34.24 -13.95
CA MET A 322 15.18 -33.17 -14.90
C MET A 322 16.38 -32.76 -15.76
N GLN A 323 17.57 -32.59 -15.17
CA GLN A 323 18.80 -32.28 -15.91
C GLN A 323 19.16 -33.35 -16.94
N ILE A 324 19.08 -34.64 -16.58
CA ILE A 324 19.34 -35.74 -17.52
C ILE A 324 18.37 -35.70 -18.71
N LEU A 325 17.08 -35.43 -18.46
CA LEU A 325 16.05 -35.36 -19.50
C LEU A 325 16.30 -34.18 -20.45
N LEU A 326 16.60 -33.00 -19.89
CA LEU A 326 16.81 -31.77 -20.67
C LEU A 326 18.15 -31.75 -21.42
N ASP A 327 19.20 -32.38 -20.89
CA ASP A 327 20.53 -32.45 -21.54
C ASP A 327 20.45 -33.08 -22.94
N HIS A 328 19.57 -34.07 -23.11
CA HIS A 328 19.29 -34.76 -24.37
C HIS A 328 18.15 -34.15 -25.18
N ASN A 329 17.43 -33.16 -24.63
CA ASN A 329 16.26 -32.53 -25.25
C ASN A 329 16.35 -31.00 -25.18
N ARG A 330 17.49 -30.45 -25.62
CA ARG A 330 17.80 -29.00 -25.51
C ARG A 330 16.80 -28.10 -26.22
N GLN A 331 16.06 -28.61 -27.19
CA GLN A 331 14.99 -27.89 -27.88
C GLN A 331 13.80 -27.52 -26.97
N ILE A 332 13.64 -28.19 -25.82
CA ILE A 332 12.56 -27.90 -24.86
C ILE A 332 12.82 -26.55 -24.17
N LEU A 333 14.06 -26.33 -23.73
CA LEU A 333 14.50 -25.10 -23.08
C LEU A 333 15.77 -24.58 -23.78
N PRO A 334 15.64 -23.98 -24.97
CA PRO A 334 16.78 -23.56 -25.78
C PRO A 334 17.67 -22.51 -25.11
N ASN A 335 17.14 -21.74 -24.17
CA ASN A 335 17.88 -20.73 -23.40
C ASN A 335 18.39 -21.25 -22.05
N ARG A 336 18.32 -22.57 -21.79
CA ARG A 336 18.90 -23.18 -20.60
C ARG A 336 20.42 -23.01 -20.59
N GLY A 337 20.91 -22.32 -19.58
CA GLY A 337 22.32 -22.00 -19.38
C GLY A 337 23.17 -23.16 -18.85
N ALA A 338 24.49 -22.96 -18.82
CA ALA A 338 25.46 -23.90 -18.25
C ALA A 338 25.85 -23.55 -16.79
N GLU A 339 25.33 -22.45 -16.27
CA GLU A 339 25.58 -21.87 -14.95
C GLU A 339 24.89 -22.60 -13.79
N TYR A 340 23.92 -23.48 -14.07
CA TYR A 340 23.23 -24.23 -13.03
C TYR A 340 24.14 -25.26 -12.37
N ALA A 341 23.96 -25.43 -11.06
CA ALA A 341 24.65 -26.47 -10.31
C ALA A 341 24.31 -27.86 -10.86
N ASP A 342 25.31 -28.74 -10.93
CA ASP A 342 25.11 -30.11 -11.40
C ASP A 342 24.50 -30.97 -10.29
N TYR A 343 23.24 -31.35 -10.43
CA TYR A 343 22.52 -32.26 -9.54
C TYR A 343 22.43 -33.68 -10.09
N ARG A 344 22.94 -33.97 -11.28
CA ARG A 344 22.88 -35.33 -11.86
C ARG A 344 23.53 -36.32 -10.92
N HIS A 345 24.60 -35.92 -10.23
CA HIS A 345 25.32 -36.72 -9.24
C HIS A 345 24.44 -37.21 -8.06
N THR A 346 23.28 -36.61 -7.81
CA THR A 346 22.34 -37.03 -6.76
C THR A 346 21.38 -38.14 -7.21
N VAL A 347 21.27 -38.39 -8.52
CA VAL A 347 20.45 -39.48 -9.07
C VAL A 347 21.14 -40.83 -8.77
N PRO A 348 20.44 -41.84 -8.21
CA PRO A 348 21.04 -43.15 -8.00
C PRO A 348 21.63 -43.76 -9.29
N GLU A 349 22.85 -44.29 -9.22
CA GLU A 349 23.59 -44.80 -10.38
C GLU A 349 22.80 -45.86 -11.16
N SER A 350 22.05 -46.71 -10.44
CA SER A 350 21.17 -47.74 -11.03
C SER A 350 20.09 -47.18 -11.96
N PHE A 351 19.73 -45.91 -11.83
CA PHE A 351 18.67 -45.26 -12.62
C PHE A 351 19.21 -44.46 -13.80
N ARG A 352 20.46 -43.98 -13.75
CA ARG A 352 20.99 -43.02 -14.72
C ARG A 352 21.01 -43.52 -16.14
N HIS A 353 21.49 -44.74 -16.36
CA HIS A 353 21.59 -45.31 -17.70
C HIS A 353 20.20 -45.43 -18.34
N GLY A 354 19.20 -45.92 -17.59
CA GLY A 354 17.83 -46.04 -18.05
C GLY A 354 17.21 -44.68 -18.40
N LEU A 355 17.38 -43.69 -17.54
CA LEU A 355 16.90 -42.32 -17.76
C LEU A 355 17.56 -41.67 -18.98
N THR A 356 18.86 -41.88 -19.16
CA THR A 356 19.63 -41.35 -20.30
C THR A 356 19.17 -41.96 -21.62
N GLU A 357 19.01 -43.28 -21.66
CA GLU A 357 18.54 -43.98 -22.87
C GLU A 357 17.09 -43.64 -23.20
N PHE A 358 16.25 -43.40 -22.18
CA PHE A 358 14.92 -42.85 -22.38
C PHE A 358 15.00 -41.45 -22.98
N ALA A 359 15.78 -40.54 -22.37
CA ALA A 359 15.88 -39.15 -22.80
C ALA A 359 16.32 -38.99 -24.26
N LYS A 360 17.23 -39.84 -24.75
CA LYS A 360 17.69 -39.85 -26.16
C LYS A 360 16.61 -40.28 -27.15
N LYS A 361 15.59 -41.01 -26.70
CA LYS A 361 14.52 -41.58 -27.55
C LYS A 361 13.24 -40.76 -27.52
N VAL A 362 13.14 -39.77 -26.63
CA VAL A 362 11.97 -38.89 -26.53
C VAL A 362 11.74 -38.18 -27.86
N THR A 363 10.51 -38.23 -28.36
CA THR A 363 10.09 -37.56 -29.59
C THR A 363 9.08 -36.44 -29.33
N SER A 364 8.34 -36.52 -28.22
CA SER A 364 7.36 -35.53 -27.78
C SER A 364 7.55 -35.12 -26.33
N ILE A 365 7.31 -33.84 -26.04
CA ILE A 365 7.34 -33.29 -24.67
C ILE A 365 6.33 -33.98 -23.73
N THR A 366 5.25 -34.52 -24.27
CA THR A 366 4.22 -35.29 -23.53
C THR A 366 4.71 -36.64 -23.02
N GLU A 367 5.84 -37.14 -23.51
CA GLU A 367 6.48 -38.35 -22.96
C GLU A 367 7.24 -38.05 -21.66
N ILE A 368 7.69 -36.80 -21.48
CA ILE A 368 8.40 -36.34 -20.29
C ILE A 368 7.41 -35.80 -19.26
N PHE A 369 6.52 -34.91 -19.69
CA PHE A 369 5.60 -34.20 -18.83
C PHE A 369 4.21 -34.83 -18.83
N ALA A 370 3.61 -34.92 -17.65
CA ALA A 370 2.25 -35.38 -17.44
C ALA A 370 1.23 -34.30 -17.90
N PRO A 371 0.04 -34.71 -18.36
CA PRO A 371 -1.04 -33.78 -18.67
C PRO A 371 -1.44 -32.91 -17.48
N PHE A 372 -1.80 -31.65 -17.74
CA PHE A 372 -2.31 -30.74 -16.71
C PHE A 372 -3.82 -30.90 -16.56
N ASN A 373 -4.24 -31.64 -15.54
CA ASN A 373 -5.66 -31.92 -15.31
C ASN A 373 -6.42 -30.72 -14.72
N ASP A 374 -7.73 -30.67 -14.97
CA ASP A 374 -8.61 -29.66 -14.40
C ASP A 374 -8.58 -29.69 -12.86
N VAL A 375 -8.23 -28.56 -12.23
CA VAL A 375 -8.17 -28.43 -10.77
C VAL A 375 -9.57 -28.20 -10.22
N LEU A 376 -10.05 -29.14 -9.39
CA LEU A 376 -11.36 -29.03 -8.74
C LEU A 376 -11.25 -28.18 -7.47
N VAL A 377 -12.04 -27.12 -7.34
CA VAL A 377 -12.04 -26.25 -6.15
C VAL A 377 -13.48 -26.01 -5.70
N ALA A 378 -13.72 -26.03 -4.39
CA ALA A 378 -15.01 -25.60 -3.82
C ALA A 378 -15.24 -24.11 -4.13
N GLU A 379 -16.50 -23.69 -4.28
CA GLU A 379 -16.85 -22.32 -4.71
C GLU A 379 -16.20 -21.22 -3.85
N HIS A 380 -16.11 -21.43 -2.54
CA HIS A 380 -15.45 -20.52 -1.60
C HIS A 380 -14.09 -21.02 -1.10
N GLY A 381 -13.54 -22.04 -1.77
CA GLY A 381 -12.26 -22.65 -1.43
C GLY A 381 -11.08 -22.02 -2.19
N LEU A 382 -9.89 -22.39 -1.75
CA LEU A 382 -8.62 -22.06 -2.39
C LEU A 382 -7.75 -23.32 -2.32
N ARG A 383 -7.09 -23.66 -3.42
CA ARG A 383 -6.04 -24.68 -3.44
C ARG A 383 -4.68 -24.03 -3.58
N VAL A 384 -3.71 -24.55 -2.83
CA VAL A 384 -2.37 -23.97 -2.69
C VAL A 384 -1.34 -25.09 -2.81
N GLY A 385 -0.27 -24.83 -3.58
CA GLY A 385 0.84 -25.77 -3.71
C GLY A 385 1.41 -26.15 -2.34
N ASN A 386 1.73 -27.42 -2.12
CA ASN A 386 2.34 -27.88 -0.87
C ASN A 386 3.67 -28.59 -1.14
N LYS A 387 4.76 -28.12 -0.50
CA LYS A 387 6.12 -28.65 -0.62
C LYS A 387 6.39 -29.84 0.30
N ASN A 388 5.54 -30.08 1.30
CA ASN A 388 5.69 -31.18 2.25
C ASN A 388 5.05 -32.48 1.75
N ASN A 389 5.61 -33.60 2.20
CA ASN A 389 5.07 -34.93 1.93
C ASN A 389 3.64 -35.09 2.48
N ALA A 390 2.84 -35.92 1.82
CA ALA A 390 1.52 -36.28 2.32
C ALA A 390 1.64 -36.94 3.71
N GLY A 391 0.85 -36.46 4.68
CA GLY A 391 0.80 -37.02 6.04
C GLY A 391 1.44 -36.19 7.15
N ASP A 392 2.01 -35.02 6.87
CA ASP A 392 2.38 -34.06 7.93
C ASP A 392 1.12 -33.72 8.76
N PRO A 393 1.11 -33.94 10.09
CA PRO A 393 -0.09 -33.75 10.90
C PRO A 393 -0.50 -32.28 11.04
N THR A 394 0.38 -31.33 10.73
CA THR A 394 0.18 -29.90 10.99
C THR A 394 -0.65 -29.25 9.88
N PRO A 395 -1.86 -28.73 10.15
CA PRO A 395 -2.68 -28.06 9.15
C PRO A 395 -2.01 -26.82 8.56
N PHE A 396 -2.17 -26.60 7.26
CA PHE A 396 -1.64 -25.46 6.49
C PHE A 396 -0.11 -25.30 6.57
N ASN A 397 0.61 -26.38 6.85
CA ASN A 397 2.07 -26.40 6.85
C ASN A 397 2.62 -26.74 5.45
N GLY A 398 3.79 -26.17 5.12
CA GLY A 398 4.48 -26.43 3.85
C GLY A 398 3.83 -25.80 2.61
N LEU A 399 2.83 -24.93 2.81
CA LEU A 399 2.20 -24.22 1.70
C LEU A 399 3.23 -23.36 0.95
N SER A 400 3.06 -23.28 -0.35
CA SER A 400 3.81 -22.43 -1.26
C SER A 400 2.82 -21.77 -2.21
N ASN A 401 2.85 -20.44 -2.22
CA ASN A 401 2.02 -19.63 -3.11
C ASN A 401 2.58 -19.56 -4.54
N ALA A 402 3.57 -20.39 -4.88
CA ALA A 402 4.07 -20.57 -6.23
C ALA A 402 3.04 -21.25 -7.14
N MET A 403 2.06 -21.95 -6.55
CA MET A 403 0.88 -22.43 -7.24
C MET A 403 -0.37 -22.16 -6.41
N LEU A 404 -1.39 -21.59 -7.05
CA LEU A 404 -2.67 -21.26 -6.41
C LEU A 404 -3.80 -21.54 -7.40
N SER A 405 -4.93 -22.06 -6.93
CA SER A 405 -6.10 -22.29 -7.79
C SER A 405 -7.39 -21.99 -7.06
N GLY A 406 -8.29 -21.23 -7.67
CA GLY A 406 -9.52 -20.80 -7.03
C GLY A 406 -10.53 -20.14 -7.95
N HIS A 407 -11.75 -19.99 -7.44
CA HIS A 407 -12.81 -19.21 -8.07
C HIS A 407 -12.72 -17.75 -7.64
N ALA A 408 -13.13 -16.85 -8.53
CA ALA A 408 -13.26 -15.42 -8.25
C ALA A 408 -14.19 -15.19 -7.05
N GLY A 409 -13.84 -14.26 -6.16
CA GLY A 409 -14.62 -13.96 -4.96
C GLY A 409 -14.63 -15.08 -3.90
N SER A 410 -13.70 -16.04 -3.95
CA SER A 410 -13.57 -17.08 -2.94
C SER A 410 -13.37 -16.49 -1.53
N ALA A 411 -14.14 -16.98 -0.55
CA ALA A 411 -14.03 -16.51 0.83
C ALA A 411 -12.69 -16.89 1.48
N ALA A 412 -12.12 -18.04 1.13
CA ALA A 412 -10.78 -18.42 1.57
C ALA A 412 -9.71 -17.45 1.04
N LEU A 413 -9.85 -16.99 -0.21
CA LEU A 413 -8.96 -15.98 -0.80
C LEU A 413 -9.13 -14.62 -0.13
N ALA A 414 -10.36 -14.22 0.20
CA ALA A 414 -10.62 -13.00 0.97
C ALA A 414 -9.93 -13.04 2.36
N GLY A 415 -9.94 -14.19 3.04
CA GLY A 415 -9.20 -14.36 4.30
C GLY A 415 -7.68 -14.17 4.15
N VAL A 416 -7.11 -14.56 3.00
CA VAL A 416 -5.69 -14.24 2.68
C VAL A 416 -5.51 -12.75 2.46
N PHE A 417 -6.43 -12.05 1.80
CA PHE A 417 -6.35 -10.60 1.58
C PHE A 417 -6.39 -9.86 2.92
N ASP A 418 -7.33 -10.23 3.78
CA ASP A 418 -7.48 -9.66 5.12
C ASP A 418 -6.20 -9.83 5.94
N LYS A 419 -5.57 -11.02 5.84
CA LYS A 419 -4.31 -11.27 6.52
C LYS A 419 -3.18 -10.38 6.02
N ILE A 420 -2.98 -10.30 4.70
CA ILE A 420 -1.95 -9.43 4.11
C ILE A 420 -2.21 -7.98 4.54
N ARG A 421 -3.44 -7.48 4.38
CA ARG A 421 -3.80 -6.12 4.79
C ARG A 421 -3.53 -5.87 6.28
N SER A 422 -3.82 -6.85 7.14
CA SER A 422 -3.53 -6.76 8.57
C SER A 422 -2.03 -6.68 8.88
N ASN A 423 -1.19 -7.42 8.14
CA ASN A 423 0.27 -7.40 8.28
C ASN A 423 0.82 -6.00 7.97
N TYR A 424 0.39 -5.40 6.87
CA TYR A 424 0.82 -4.04 6.48
C TYR A 424 0.26 -2.97 7.41
N ALA A 425 -1.00 -3.09 7.85
CA ALA A 425 -1.56 -2.18 8.84
C ALA A 425 -0.83 -2.24 10.19
N PHE A 426 -0.35 -3.43 10.60
CA PHE A 426 0.51 -3.57 11.77
C PHE A 426 1.87 -2.90 11.55
N LEU A 427 2.51 -3.10 10.39
CA LEU A 427 3.76 -2.43 10.04
C LEU A 427 3.63 -0.90 10.09
N ASP A 428 2.58 -0.33 9.49
CA ASP A 428 2.34 1.12 9.48
C ASP A 428 2.14 1.66 10.90
N ARG A 429 1.39 0.91 11.73
CA ARG A 429 1.23 1.25 13.14
C ARG A 429 2.57 1.27 13.87
N ILE A 430 3.41 0.26 13.66
CA ILE A 430 4.74 0.17 14.30
C ILE A 430 5.65 1.30 13.83
N GLN A 431 5.67 1.61 12.53
CA GLN A 431 6.49 2.70 12.00
C GLN A 431 6.04 4.06 12.55
N ARG A 432 4.73 4.28 12.72
CA ARG A 432 4.19 5.47 13.38
C ARG A 432 4.56 5.53 14.86
N LEU A 433 4.43 4.44 15.61
CA LEU A 433 4.82 4.41 17.03
C LEU A 433 6.34 4.62 17.20
N ALA A 434 7.15 4.03 16.33
CA ALA A 434 8.60 4.22 16.34
C ALA A 434 8.95 5.70 16.09
N HIS A 435 8.22 6.36 15.19
CA HIS A 435 8.33 7.79 14.96
C HIS A 435 7.94 8.61 16.21
N GLU A 436 6.77 8.34 16.81
CA GLU A 436 6.27 9.02 18.00
C GLU A 436 7.18 8.86 19.24
N GLU A 437 7.89 7.74 19.34
CA GLU A 437 8.83 7.44 20.44
C GLU A 437 10.30 7.72 20.11
N HIS A 438 10.58 8.32 18.93
CA HIS A 438 11.95 8.58 18.44
C HIS A 438 12.86 7.33 18.42
N ILE A 439 12.27 6.16 18.13
CA ILE A 439 12.97 4.89 18.00
C ILE A 439 13.41 4.70 16.55
N SER A 440 14.72 4.55 16.34
CA SER A 440 15.22 4.16 15.02
C SER A 440 14.75 2.76 14.67
N VAL A 441 14.09 2.67 13.53
CA VAL A 441 13.64 1.46 12.82
C VAL A 441 14.75 0.46 12.47
N VAL A 442 16.03 0.84 12.58
CA VAL A 442 17.17 -0.09 12.43
C VAL A 442 17.87 -0.38 13.76
N ASP A 443 17.36 0.15 14.87
CA ASP A 443 17.89 -0.13 16.20
C ASP A 443 17.73 -1.63 16.53
N PRO A 444 18.81 -2.34 16.91
CA PRO A 444 18.77 -3.78 17.18
C PRO A 444 17.90 -4.20 18.36
N VAL A 445 17.58 -3.29 19.27
CA VAL A 445 16.97 -3.60 20.57
C VAL A 445 15.65 -2.87 20.72
N ALA A 446 15.66 -1.54 20.56
CA ALA A 446 14.49 -0.71 20.80
C ALA A 446 13.37 -0.99 19.80
N PHE A 447 13.68 -1.19 18.51
CA PHE A 447 12.67 -1.43 17.49
C PHE A 447 12.03 -2.83 17.57
N PRO A 448 12.79 -3.94 17.68
CA PRO A 448 12.22 -5.25 17.99
C PRO A 448 11.44 -5.26 19.32
N GLY A 449 11.93 -4.54 20.33
CA GLY A 449 11.23 -4.37 21.61
C GLY A 449 9.87 -3.69 21.48
N LEU A 450 9.78 -2.63 20.66
CA LEU A 450 8.53 -1.96 20.32
C LEU A 450 7.55 -2.90 19.63
N ILE A 451 8.02 -3.67 18.63
CA ILE A 451 7.20 -4.64 17.91
C ILE A 451 6.63 -5.67 18.88
N LEU A 452 7.49 -6.25 19.72
CA LEU A 452 7.10 -7.25 20.71
C LEU A 452 6.05 -6.73 21.68
N ARG A 453 6.26 -5.51 22.21
CA ARG A 453 5.32 -4.84 23.13
C ARG A 453 3.94 -4.67 22.49
N GLU A 454 3.89 -4.27 21.23
CA GLU A 454 2.62 -4.10 20.51
C GLU A 454 1.95 -5.44 20.18
N MET A 455 2.73 -6.48 19.87
CA MET A 455 2.20 -7.84 19.70
C MET A 455 1.62 -8.39 21.00
N GLU A 456 2.28 -8.18 22.15
CA GLU A 456 1.74 -8.57 23.47
C GLU A 456 0.46 -7.80 23.82
N ARG A 457 0.38 -6.52 23.42
CA ARG A 457 -0.83 -5.71 23.60
C ARG A 457 -2.01 -6.26 22.81
N LEU A 458 -1.78 -6.73 21.57
CA LEU A 458 -2.83 -7.25 20.70
C LEU A 458 -3.23 -8.70 21.03
N HIS A 459 -2.28 -9.52 21.48
CA HIS A 459 -2.45 -10.96 21.57
C HIS A 459 -2.18 -11.57 22.96
N GLY A 460 -1.99 -10.75 23.99
CA GLY A 460 -1.68 -11.18 25.35
C GLY A 460 -0.19 -11.51 25.56
N PRO A 461 0.22 -11.80 26.82
CA PRO A 461 1.62 -11.97 27.20
C PRO A 461 2.26 -13.17 26.51
N LEU A 462 3.56 -13.08 26.23
CA LEU A 462 4.35 -14.14 25.58
C LEU A 462 4.21 -15.52 26.24
N SER A 463 4.11 -15.56 27.58
CA SER A 463 3.99 -16.80 28.34
C SER A 463 2.73 -17.62 28.04
N GLY A 464 1.71 -17.00 27.42
CA GLY A 464 0.48 -17.66 27.00
C GLY A 464 0.48 -18.14 25.55
N TRP A 465 1.55 -17.96 24.79
CA TRP A 465 1.59 -18.30 23.35
C TRP A 465 1.96 -19.79 23.16
N THR A 466 1.18 -20.55 22.39
CA THR A 466 1.47 -21.96 22.01
C THR A 466 2.24 -22.02 20.67
N ASP A 467 1.95 -22.96 19.75
CA ASP A 467 2.59 -23.05 18.40
C ASP A 467 2.60 -21.73 17.59
N ASP A 468 1.74 -20.78 17.96
CA ASP A 468 1.78 -19.36 17.62
C ASP A 468 3.16 -18.69 17.81
N LEU A 469 4.01 -19.18 18.71
CA LEU A 469 5.34 -18.61 19.01
C LEU A 469 6.24 -18.54 17.77
N ARG A 470 6.24 -19.55 16.90
CA ARG A 470 7.09 -19.56 15.70
C ARG A 470 6.57 -18.61 14.63
N ALA A 471 5.26 -18.59 14.40
CA ALA A 471 4.60 -17.68 13.48
C ALA A 471 4.76 -16.22 13.93
N ARG A 472 4.64 -15.97 15.24
CA ARG A 472 4.80 -14.63 15.83
C ARG A 472 6.26 -14.18 15.85
N ASN A 473 7.23 -15.07 16.12
CA ASN A 473 8.65 -14.74 16.02
C ASN A 473 9.09 -14.45 14.57
N SER A 474 8.60 -15.23 13.60
CA SER A 474 8.87 -14.96 12.18
C SER A 474 8.20 -13.67 11.69
N PHE A 475 6.98 -13.37 12.17
CA PHE A 475 6.31 -12.10 11.89
C PHE A 475 7.05 -10.91 12.49
N LEU A 476 7.50 -11.00 13.75
CA LEU A 476 8.34 -9.98 14.38
C LEU A 476 9.60 -9.71 13.55
N ASN A 477 10.31 -10.77 13.15
CA ASN A 477 11.51 -10.64 12.33
C ASN A 477 11.19 -10.04 10.95
N ALA A 478 10.07 -10.40 10.33
CA ALA A 478 9.65 -9.84 9.06
C ALA A 478 9.34 -8.34 9.14
N VAL A 479 8.68 -7.90 10.21
CA VAL A 479 8.43 -6.48 10.49
C VAL A 479 9.75 -5.75 10.76
N ALA A 480 10.63 -6.33 11.57
CA ALA A 480 11.93 -5.73 11.93
C ALA A 480 12.89 -5.61 10.73
N SER A 481 12.84 -6.57 9.80
CA SER A 481 13.70 -6.61 8.60
C SER A 481 12.98 -6.17 7.32
N TYR A 482 11.82 -5.49 7.45
CA TYR A 482 10.98 -5.15 6.31
C TYR A 482 11.70 -4.33 5.23
N ASP A 483 12.70 -3.53 5.53
CA ASP A 483 13.43 -2.77 4.49
C ASP A 483 14.70 -3.48 3.97
N ALA A 484 14.95 -4.71 4.42
CA ALA A 484 16.26 -5.36 4.29
C ALA A 484 16.31 -6.52 3.27
N ASP A 485 15.19 -6.96 2.68
CA ASP A 485 15.22 -8.05 1.69
C ASP A 485 16.14 -7.68 0.51
N GLY A 486 16.96 -8.65 0.10
CA GLY A 486 17.98 -8.47 -0.95
C GLY A 486 19.17 -7.57 -0.56
N ILE A 487 19.18 -7.01 0.66
CA ILE A 487 20.26 -6.15 1.16
C ILE A 487 21.06 -6.86 2.26
N LYS A 488 20.38 -7.43 3.26
CA LYS A 488 20.99 -8.05 4.44
C LYS A 488 20.87 -9.57 4.38
N PHE A 489 21.88 -10.27 4.88
CA PHE A 489 21.82 -11.72 5.08
C PHE A 489 20.57 -12.13 5.86
N GLY A 490 19.89 -13.18 5.39
CA GLY A 490 18.71 -13.76 6.05
C GLY A 490 17.42 -12.93 6.00
N ALA A 491 17.43 -11.73 5.40
CA ALA A 491 16.22 -10.91 5.27
C ALA A 491 15.27 -11.50 4.21
N GLN A 492 14.10 -11.96 4.66
CA GLN A 492 13.09 -12.65 3.84
C GLN A 492 11.67 -12.28 4.26
N SER A 493 11.45 -11.00 4.59
CA SER A 493 10.19 -10.50 5.13
C SER A 493 9.01 -10.73 4.18
N ALA A 494 9.21 -10.70 2.86
CA ALA A 494 8.17 -10.99 1.87
C ALA A 494 7.45 -12.34 2.12
N ILE A 495 8.16 -13.38 2.54
CA ILE A 495 7.58 -14.71 2.86
C ILE A 495 6.45 -14.61 3.87
N VAL A 496 6.60 -13.70 4.85
CA VAL A 496 5.69 -13.55 5.99
C VAL A 496 4.68 -12.43 5.79
N MET A 497 5.07 -11.35 5.12
CA MET A 497 4.20 -10.19 4.91
C MET A 497 3.14 -10.47 3.84
N SER A 498 3.53 -11.05 2.70
CA SER A 498 2.68 -11.29 1.51
C SER A 498 2.71 -12.72 1.00
N GLY A 499 3.75 -13.49 1.32
CA GLY A 499 4.05 -14.78 0.73
C GLY A 499 3.36 -15.98 1.42
N PRO A 500 3.99 -17.17 1.39
CA PRO A 500 3.37 -18.41 1.86
C PRO A 500 2.91 -18.41 3.32
N SER A 501 3.63 -17.72 4.21
CA SER A 501 3.24 -17.64 5.61
C SER A 501 2.01 -16.75 5.81
N ALA A 502 1.83 -15.70 5.00
CA ALA A 502 0.60 -14.91 5.00
C ALA A 502 -0.59 -15.73 4.52
N VAL A 503 -0.40 -16.58 3.50
CA VAL A 503 -1.45 -17.52 3.03
C VAL A 503 -1.84 -18.51 4.12
N SER A 504 -0.85 -19.18 4.73
CA SER A 504 -1.09 -20.15 5.80
C SER A 504 -1.82 -19.52 6.99
N GLN A 505 -1.40 -18.33 7.42
CA GLN A 505 -2.05 -17.62 8.52
C GLN A 505 -3.45 -17.12 8.14
N GLY A 506 -3.64 -16.58 6.94
CA GLY A 506 -4.96 -16.11 6.48
C GLY A 506 -5.97 -17.24 6.36
N LEU A 507 -5.55 -18.42 5.89
CA LEU A 507 -6.41 -19.61 5.90
C LEU A 507 -6.71 -20.10 7.33
N ASN A 508 -5.73 -20.04 8.24
CA ASN A 508 -5.94 -20.38 9.65
C ASN A 508 -6.94 -19.43 10.32
N ASP A 509 -6.83 -18.13 10.08
CA ASP A 509 -7.70 -17.07 10.60
C ASP A 509 -9.12 -17.22 10.02
N PHE A 510 -9.23 -17.46 8.71
CA PHE A 510 -10.50 -17.78 8.05
C PHE A 510 -11.19 -18.99 8.68
N VAL A 511 -10.46 -20.08 8.97
CA VAL A 511 -11.04 -21.26 9.66
C VAL A 511 -11.52 -20.90 11.06
N ASN A 512 -10.73 -20.13 11.82
CA ASN A 512 -11.06 -19.71 13.18
C ASN A 512 -12.36 -18.91 13.23
N GLU A 513 -12.52 -17.99 12.30
CA GLU A 513 -13.59 -17.00 12.30
C GLU A 513 -14.86 -17.51 11.60
N GLN A 514 -14.71 -18.19 10.45
CA GLN A 514 -15.81 -18.45 9.53
C GLN A 514 -16.25 -19.91 9.47
N LEU A 515 -15.44 -20.86 9.97
CA LEU A 515 -15.66 -22.30 9.83
C LEU A 515 -15.66 -23.02 11.19
N ILE A 516 -15.89 -24.33 11.19
CA ILE A 516 -15.81 -25.18 12.39
C ILE A 516 -14.36 -25.64 12.60
N THR A 517 -13.79 -25.29 13.75
CA THR A 517 -12.39 -25.55 14.11
C THR A 517 -12.03 -27.04 14.16
N ALA A 518 -12.95 -27.89 14.62
CA ALA A 518 -12.76 -29.35 14.61
C ALA A 518 -12.53 -29.93 13.19
N ALA A 519 -12.99 -29.25 12.14
CA ALA A 519 -12.81 -29.67 10.74
C ALA A 519 -11.49 -29.17 10.11
N ARG A 520 -10.63 -28.45 10.85
CA ARG A 520 -9.42 -27.80 10.31
C ARG A 520 -8.54 -28.73 9.48
N ARG A 521 -8.33 -29.96 9.95
CA ARG A 521 -7.50 -30.94 9.24
C ARG A 521 -8.07 -31.29 7.87
N GLN A 522 -9.36 -31.62 7.81
CA GLN A 522 -10.05 -31.95 6.57
C GLN A 522 -10.04 -30.78 5.60
N ILE A 523 -10.19 -29.55 6.11
CA ILE A 523 -10.11 -28.32 5.29
C ILE A 523 -8.69 -28.16 4.73
N SER A 524 -7.65 -28.33 5.55
CA SER A 524 -6.25 -28.29 5.09
C SER A 524 -5.98 -29.32 4.00
N ASP A 525 -6.48 -30.55 4.15
CA ASP A 525 -6.31 -31.59 3.14
C ASP A 525 -7.01 -31.23 1.80
N ARG A 526 -8.07 -30.40 1.84
CA ARG A 526 -8.73 -29.86 0.64
C ARG A 526 -8.01 -28.65 0.03
N VAL A 527 -7.22 -27.92 0.83
CA VAL A 527 -6.38 -26.82 0.35
C VAL A 527 -5.14 -27.34 -0.35
N ASP A 528 -4.55 -28.43 0.14
CA ASP A 528 -3.30 -28.97 -0.41
C ASP A 528 -3.43 -29.34 -1.90
N LEU A 529 -2.52 -28.78 -2.70
CA LEU A 529 -2.29 -29.13 -4.10
C LEU A 529 -0.87 -29.67 -4.22
N ARG A 530 -0.72 -30.95 -4.59
CA ARG A 530 0.57 -31.65 -4.63
C ARG A 530 0.96 -32.13 -6.03
N ASP A 531 0.04 -32.02 -6.97
CA ASP A 531 0.12 -32.54 -8.32
C ASP A 531 -0.20 -31.45 -9.36
N GLY A 532 0.17 -31.70 -10.61
CA GLY A 532 -0.05 -30.79 -11.73
C GLY A 532 1.07 -29.78 -11.97
N PHE A 533 2.10 -29.74 -11.12
CA PHE A 533 3.29 -28.91 -11.29
C PHE A 533 4.56 -29.63 -10.81
N ASN A 534 5.73 -29.12 -11.21
CA ASN A 534 7.03 -29.59 -10.77
C ASN A 534 7.83 -28.44 -10.16
N LEU A 535 8.20 -28.58 -8.88
CA LEU A 535 9.09 -27.68 -8.15
C LEU A 535 10.57 -28.09 -8.22
N ALA A 536 10.85 -29.30 -8.73
CA ALA A 536 12.22 -29.77 -8.92
C ALA A 536 12.77 -29.22 -10.24
N THR A 537 12.93 -27.90 -10.31
CA THR A 537 13.49 -27.17 -11.45
C THR A 537 14.80 -26.50 -11.05
N GLU A 538 15.63 -26.20 -12.03
CA GLU A 538 16.89 -25.47 -11.79
C GLU A 538 16.63 -24.01 -11.42
N GLU A 539 15.59 -23.39 -11.97
CA GLU A 539 15.24 -22.01 -11.64
C GLU A 539 14.80 -21.86 -10.18
N GLU A 540 14.09 -22.84 -9.60
CA GLU A 540 13.68 -22.82 -8.19
C GLU A 540 14.87 -22.87 -7.20
N THR A 541 16.09 -23.23 -7.67
CA THR A 541 17.31 -23.16 -6.83
C THR A 541 17.98 -21.78 -6.84
N HIS A 542 17.52 -20.84 -7.66
CA HIS A 542 18.08 -19.50 -7.79
C HIS A 542 17.04 -18.43 -7.48
N HIS A 543 17.26 -17.64 -6.42
CA HIS A 543 16.34 -16.57 -6.05
C HIS A 543 16.95 -15.20 -6.32
N SER A 544 16.27 -14.39 -7.13
CA SER A 544 16.72 -13.04 -7.50
C SER A 544 16.36 -11.96 -6.48
N TRP A 545 15.45 -12.25 -5.56
CA TRP A 545 14.87 -11.26 -4.63
C TRP A 545 15.49 -11.28 -3.23
N LYS A 546 16.23 -12.33 -2.87
CA LYS A 546 16.94 -12.46 -1.59
C LYS A 546 18.43 -12.64 -1.80
N ASP A 547 19.18 -12.48 -0.72
CA ASP A 547 20.59 -12.84 -0.72
C ASP A 547 20.78 -14.36 -0.81
N ASN A 548 21.81 -14.79 -1.52
CA ASN A 548 22.11 -16.19 -1.82
C ASN A 548 23.36 -16.72 -1.10
N ALA A 549 23.96 -15.96 -0.17
CA ALA A 549 25.06 -16.47 0.63
C ALA A 549 24.58 -17.61 1.55
N GLU A 550 25.42 -18.63 1.73
CA GLU A 550 25.08 -19.79 2.58
C GLU A 550 25.17 -19.43 4.07
N THR A 551 26.17 -18.64 4.45
CA THR A 551 26.36 -18.17 5.83
C THR A 551 26.49 -16.66 5.93
N GLU A 552 26.23 -16.12 7.13
CA GLU A 552 26.40 -14.69 7.42
C GLU A 552 27.85 -14.23 7.21
N GLN A 553 28.82 -15.12 7.44
CA GLN A 553 30.23 -14.81 7.25
C GLN A 553 30.59 -14.73 5.76
N ASP A 554 30.08 -15.65 4.94
CA ASP A 554 30.29 -15.63 3.49
C ASP A 554 29.67 -14.36 2.88
N TRP A 555 28.50 -13.95 3.37
CA TRP A 555 27.87 -12.70 2.97
C TRP A 555 28.77 -11.49 3.26
N LEU A 556 29.30 -11.39 4.48
CA LEU A 556 30.16 -10.29 4.89
C LEU A 556 31.47 -10.26 4.09
N GLU A 557 32.09 -11.42 3.86
CA GLU A 557 33.30 -11.53 3.05
C GLU A 557 33.04 -11.12 1.59
N LEU A 558 31.94 -11.56 1.00
CA LEU A 558 31.54 -11.18 -0.34
C LEU A 558 31.30 -9.66 -0.47
N GLU A 559 30.54 -9.08 0.46
CA GLU A 559 30.22 -7.65 0.44
C GLU A 559 31.46 -6.77 0.67
N THR A 560 32.31 -7.13 1.62
CA THR A 560 33.57 -6.39 1.88
C THR A 560 34.56 -6.52 0.72
N THR A 561 34.60 -7.66 0.05
CA THR A 561 35.40 -7.87 -1.17
C THR A 561 34.87 -7.02 -2.33
N ARG A 562 33.56 -7.05 -2.59
CA ARG A 562 32.91 -6.21 -3.62
C ARG A 562 33.18 -4.72 -3.41
N LEU A 563 33.19 -4.26 -2.15
CA LEU A 563 33.54 -2.89 -1.80
C LEU A 563 35.01 -2.57 -2.12
N LYS A 564 35.95 -3.44 -1.72
CA LYS A 564 37.39 -3.28 -2.00
C LYS A 564 37.67 -3.25 -3.51
N ASP A 565 36.98 -4.09 -4.26
CA ASP A 565 37.14 -4.22 -5.71
C ASP A 565 36.40 -3.12 -6.50
N GLY A 566 35.63 -2.26 -5.82
CA GLY A 566 34.86 -1.19 -6.47
C GLY A 566 33.74 -1.70 -7.38
N VAL A 567 33.13 -2.85 -7.05
CA VAL A 567 32.07 -3.48 -7.84
C VAL A 567 30.82 -2.58 -7.90
N TYR A 568 30.52 -1.85 -6.83
CA TYR A 568 29.39 -0.92 -6.76
C TYR A 568 29.73 0.40 -7.44
N LYS A 569 29.48 0.46 -8.76
CA LYS A 569 29.80 1.60 -9.63
C LYS A 569 28.76 2.72 -9.61
N ASN A 570 27.53 2.39 -9.20
CA ASN A 570 26.44 3.36 -9.14
C ASN A 570 26.55 4.24 -7.90
N HIS A 571 26.38 5.55 -8.08
CA HIS A 571 26.53 6.53 -7.02
C HIS A 571 25.44 7.60 -7.11
N TYR A 572 24.74 7.81 -6.00
CA TYR A 572 23.91 8.99 -5.80
C TYR A 572 24.81 10.23 -5.75
N LEU A 573 24.48 11.23 -6.56
CA LEU A 573 25.26 12.45 -6.75
C LEU A 573 24.95 13.52 -5.69
N GLY A 574 23.81 13.41 -5.01
CA GLY A 574 23.44 14.30 -3.91
C GLY A 574 24.09 13.90 -2.57
N ASN A 575 23.80 14.67 -1.52
CA ASN A 575 24.30 14.38 -0.19
C ASN A 575 23.34 13.44 0.58
N VAL A 576 23.72 12.17 0.75
CA VAL A 576 22.91 11.19 1.49
C VAL A 576 22.83 11.50 2.98
N ASP A 577 23.87 12.10 3.57
CA ASP A 577 23.89 12.39 5.01
C ASP A 577 22.85 13.46 5.37
N GLU A 578 22.59 14.40 4.46
CA GLU A 578 21.49 15.36 4.59
C GLU A 578 20.11 14.72 4.43
N LEU A 579 19.98 13.61 3.69
CA LEU A 579 18.73 12.84 3.63
C LEU A 579 18.51 12.02 4.91
N LEU A 580 19.59 11.52 5.52
CA LEU A 580 19.54 10.75 6.76
C LEU A 580 19.12 11.58 7.98
N LYS A 581 19.26 12.91 7.93
CA LYS A 581 18.79 13.80 9.02
C LYS A 581 17.28 13.73 9.26
N GLY A 582 16.48 13.44 8.22
CA GLY A 582 15.04 13.14 8.27
C GLY A 582 14.12 14.24 8.85
N GLN A 583 14.26 14.51 10.14
CA GLN A 583 13.48 15.46 10.94
C GLN A 583 14.32 16.62 11.47
N THR A 584 15.61 16.66 11.13
CA THR A 584 16.51 17.70 11.62
C THR A 584 16.91 18.62 10.47
N LEU A 585 16.73 19.93 10.68
CA LEU A 585 17.21 20.96 9.76
C LEU A 585 18.23 21.85 10.47
N THR A 586 19.36 22.08 9.82
CA THR A 586 20.40 22.98 10.34
C THR A 586 20.03 24.42 10.01
N PHE A 587 20.14 25.34 10.97
CA PHE A 587 19.91 26.77 10.78
C PHE A 587 21.19 27.59 11.01
N LYS A 588 21.29 28.71 10.31
CA LYS A 588 22.32 29.75 10.52
C LYS A 588 21.65 31.12 10.56
N ARG A 589 21.62 31.73 11.73
CA ARG A 589 21.00 33.04 12.00
C ARG A 589 19.53 33.09 11.52
N GLY A 590 18.80 32.01 11.75
CA GLY A 590 17.41 31.85 11.34
C GLY A 590 17.20 31.55 9.87
N TRP A 591 18.24 31.23 9.10
CA TRP A 591 18.07 30.72 7.74
C TRP A 591 18.36 29.22 7.70
N PRO A 592 17.49 28.38 7.10
CA PRO A 592 17.79 26.98 6.88
C PRO A 592 19.05 26.81 6.05
N VAL A 593 19.83 25.78 6.34
CA VAL A 593 21.05 25.41 5.61
C VAL A 593 20.88 23.98 5.13
N ILE A 594 20.95 23.80 3.81
CA ILE A 594 20.85 22.50 3.15
C ILE A 594 22.14 22.29 2.37
N GLU A 595 22.82 21.18 2.64
CA GLU A 595 24.06 20.82 1.93
C GLU A 595 25.12 21.93 2.01
N GLY A 596 25.18 22.62 3.15
CA GLY A 596 26.10 23.72 3.42
C GLY A 596 25.70 25.07 2.81
N LYS A 597 24.64 25.14 2.01
CA LYS A 597 24.12 26.40 1.45
C LYS A 597 22.90 26.92 2.22
N PRO A 598 22.88 28.21 2.62
CA PRO A 598 21.67 28.84 3.10
C PRO A 598 20.56 28.82 2.05
N VAL A 599 19.33 28.58 2.49
CA VAL A 599 18.15 28.57 1.63
C VAL A 599 17.59 29.99 1.54
N LEU A 600 17.67 30.61 0.37
CA LEU A 600 17.08 31.93 0.10
C LEU A 600 15.97 31.90 -0.96
N LEU A 601 15.66 30.72 -1.52
CA LEU A 601 14.55 30.55 -2.46
C LEU A 601 13.22 30.67 -1.73
N THR A 602 12.37 31.60 -2.19
CA THR A 602 11.06 31.86 -1.56
C THR A 602 10.16 30.63 -1.63
N SER A 603 10.15 29.91 -2.76
CA SER A 603 9.33 28.70 -2.94
C SER A 603 9.62 27.64 -1.88
N VAL A 604 10.90 27.37 -1.61
CA VAL A 604 11.34 26.38 -0.61
C VAL A 604 10.98 26.85 0.79
N LEU A 605 11.20 28.12 1.12
CA LEU A 605 10.89 28.64 2.45
C LEU A 605 9.39 28.73 2.72
N GLN A 606 8.58 28.96 1.68
CA GLN A 606 7.11 28.89 1.76
C GLN A 606 6.63 27.45 1.99
N GLN A 607 7.23 26.47 1.30
CA GLN A 607 6.97 25.06 1.54
C GLN A 607 7.34 24.65 2.98
N LEU A 608 8.52 25.03 3.47
CA LEU A 608 8.95 24.70 4.83
C LEU A 608 8.08 25.39 5.90
N LEU A 609 7.65 26.63 5.64
CA LEU A 609 6.68 27.32 6.50
C LEU A 609 5.34 26.56 6.57
N ASP A 610 4.90 26.01 5.44
CA ASP A 610 3.69 25.20 5.34
C ASP A 610 3.78 23.87 6.09
N GLU A 611 4.90 23.16 5.94
CA GLU A 611 5.07 21.79 6.44
C GLU A 611 5.52 21.72 7.90
N LEU A 612 6.37 22.65 8.35
CA LEU A 612 7.08 22.54 9.63
C LEU A 612 6.48 23.40 10.76
N GLY A 613 5.57 24.31 10.45
CA GLY A 613 4.76 25.05 11.44
C GLY A 613 5.57 25.87 12.47
N GLU A 614 5.10 25.88 13.72
CA GLU A 614 5.59 26.77 14.79
C GLU A 614 7.09 26.63 15.11
N PRO A 615 7.69 25.42 15.17
CA PRO A 615 9.14 25.29 15.35
C PRO A 615 9.96 26.01 14.26
N PHE A 616 9.48 25.98 13.01
CA PHE A 616 10.13 26.68 11.90
C PHE A 616 9.93 28.19 12.02
N ILE A 617 8.71 28.65 12.30
CA ILE A 617 8.37 30.05 12.55
C ILE A 617 9.28 30.64 13.64
N ARG A 618 9.44 29.92 14.75
CA ARG A 618 10.31 30.33 15.87
C ARG A 618 11.78 30.38 15.46
N ALA A 619 12.28 29.38 14.74
CA ALA A 619 13.66 29.36 14.26
C ALA A 619 14.00 30.58 13.40
N MET A 620 13.08 30.92 12.48
CA MET A 620 13.20 32.06 11.58
C MET A 620 13.06 33.40 12.31
N ASN A 621 12.11 33.54 13.25
CA ASN A 621 11.91 34.77 14.03
C ASN A 621 13.05 35.06 15.01
N ASP A 622 13.42 34.07 15.81
CA ASP A 622 14.39 34.22 16.90
C ASP A 622 15.84 34.16 16.38
N ARG A 623 16.03 33.91 15.08
CA ARG A 623 17.33 33.78 14.40
C ARG A 623 18.19 32.65 14.97
N LEU A 624 17.55 31.53 15.28
CA LEU A 624 18.22 30.37 15.86
C LEU A 624 19.31 29.83 14.93
N SER A 625 20.34 29.21 15.51
CA SER A 625 21.43 28.58 14.77
C SER A 625 21.73 27.21 15.37
N GLY A 626 22.19 26.28 14.54
CA GLY A 626 22.39 24.89 14.91
C GLY A 626 21.26 23.99 14.42
N ASP A 627 21.28 22.74 14.87
CA ASP A 627 20.34 21.72 14.47
C ASP A 627 19.03 21.84 15.24
N ILE A 628 17.91 21.87 14.51
CA ILE A 628 16.57 21.92 15.08
C ILE A 628 15.81 20.69 14.61
N ALA A 629 15.31 19.92 15.57
CA ALA A 629 14.47 18.76 15.34
C ALA A 629 12.99 19.16 15.23
N PHE A 630 12.28 18.56 14.28
CA PHE A 630 10.86 18.75 14.03
C PHE A 630 10.09 17.49 14.42
N ASN A 631 8.82 17.67 14.77
CA ASN A 631 7.95 16.55 15.16
C ASN A 631 7.60 15.67 13.96
N ASP A 632 7.46 16.28 12.78
CA ASP A 632 7.10 15.60 11.54
C ASP A 632 8.31 15.52 10.60
N PRO A 633 8.49 14.40 9.89
CA PRO A 633 9.52 14.30 8.86
C PRO A 633 9.16 15.21 7.69
N PHE A 634 10.17 15.78 7.05
CA PHE A 634 10.01 16.58 5.85
C PHE A 634 10.92 16.05 4.75
N SER A 635 10.57 16.33 3.50
CA SER A 635 11.40 15.96 2.36
C SER A 635 11.54 17.13 1.39
N ILE A 636 12.72 17.21 0.80
CA ILE A 636 13.04 18.17 -0.24
C ILE A 636 13.58 17.35 -1.39
N ASP A 637 12.88 17.41 -2.52
CA ASP A 637 13.19 16.64 -3.70
C ASP A 637 14.59 17.00 -4.26
N PHE A 638 15.12 16.10 -5.08
CA PHE A 638 16.48 16.24 -5.61
C PHE A 638 16.62 17.53 -6.44
N GLU A 639 15.66 17.82 -7.30
CA GLU A 639 15.66 19.01 -8.15
C GLU A 639 15.70 20.30 -7.32
N THR A 640 14.90 20.38 -6.25
CA THR A 640 14.89 21.52 -5.34
C THR A 640 16.21 21.67 -4.60
N ARG A 641 16.83 20.56 -4.17
CA ARG A 641 18.19 20.58 -3.61
C ARG A 641 19.21 21.12 -4.61
N GLN A 642 19.14 20.70 -5.87
CA GLN A 642 20.00 21.23 -6.92
C GLN A 642 19.76 22.72 -7.18
N GLN A 643 18.51 23.19 -7.11
CA GLN A 643 18.21 24.62 -7.19
C GLN A 643 18.85 25.39 -6.03
N ILE A 644 18.81 24.84 -4.81
CA ILE A 644 19.47 25.44 -3.64
C ILE A 644 20.98 25.56 -3.85
N LEU A 645 21.62 24.49 -4.30
CA LEU A 645 23.06 24.50 -4.57
C LEU A 645 23.46 25.49 -5.67
N LYS A 646 22.60 25.69 -6.68
CA LYS A 646 22.82 26.64 -7.78
C LYS A 646 22.54 28.10 -7.42
N GLN A 647 21.95 28.39 -6.26
CA GLN A 647 21.75 29.77 -5.79
C GLN A 647 23.09 30.54 -5.82
N PRO A 648 23.11 31.80 -6.30
CA PRO A 648 24.30 32.64 -6.23
C PRO A 648 24.85 32.70 -4.81
N THR A 649 26.17 32.75 -4.65
CA THR A 649 26.76 32.99 -3.32
C THR A 649 26.37 34.39 -2.87
N SER A 650 25.42 34.45 -1.94
CA SER A 650 24.93 35.69 -1.36
C SER A 650 25.20 35.70 0.14
N GLU A 651 25.58 36.86 0.68
CA GLU A 651 25.66 37.01 2.12
C GLU A 651 24.25 36.88 2.71
N LEU A 652 24.17 36.26 3.89
CA LEU A 652 22.90 36.22 4.61
C LEU A 652 22.37 37.65 4.80
N PRO A 653 21.08 37.90 4.51
CA PRO A 653 20.52 39.23 4.67
C PRO A 653 20.78 39.82 6.05
N SER A 654 21.02 41.13 6.09
CA SER A 654 21.23 41.85 7.34
C SER A 654 19.95 41.87 8.17
N SER A 655 20.08 41.48 9.44
CA SER A 655 19.01 41.45 10.45
C SER A 655 19.54 42.01 11.78
N LYS A 656 20.07 43.25 11.76
CA LYS A 656 20.63 43.93 12.93
C LYS A 656 19.50 44.44 13.83
N GLY A 657 19.53 44.07 15.11
CA GLY A 657 18.44 44.43 16.04
C GLY A 657 17.09 43.83 15.65
N ALA A 658 17.08 42.72 14.91
CA ALA A 658 15.85 42.20 14.33
C ALA A 658 14.76 41.87 15.35
N GLU A 659 13.54 42.20 14.97
CA GLU A 659 12.35 42.03 15.79
C GLU A 659 11.52 40.83 15.34
N SER A 660 10.68 40.30 16.25
CA SER A 660 9.74 39.24 15.91
C SER A 660 8.60 39.79 15.06
N LEU A 661 8.11 39.00 14.10
CA LEU A 661 7.00 39.41 13.22
C LEU A 661 5.72 39.75 13.99
N GLY A 662 5.41 39.01 15.06
CA GLY A 662 4.16 39.16 15.79
C GLY A 662 2.94 39.05 14.85
N SER A 663 1.97 39.97 15.00
CA SER A 663 0.86 40.10 14.05
C SER A 663 1.31 40.82 12.79
N LEU A 664 0.97 40.28 11.62
CA LEU A 664 1.19 40.93 10.32
C LEU A 664 0.58 42.34 10.27
N ASN A 665 -0.58 42.54 10.89
CA ASN A 665 -1.20 43.87 11.01
C ASN A 665 -0.35 44.85 11.82
N GLU A 666 0.27 44.41 12.91
CA GLU A 666 1.16 45.24 13.71
C GLU A 666 2.45 45.56 12.94
N ALA A 667 3.06 44.56 12.30
CA ALA A 667 4.24 44.73 11.47
C ALA A 667 4.00 45.80 10.38
N LEU A 668 2.90 45.70 9.62
CA LEU A 668 2.52 46.70 8.61
C LEU A 668 2.29 48.10 9.22
N ALA A 669 1.67 48.21 10.40
CA ALA A 669 1.48 49.50 11.05
C ALA A 669 2.82 50.15 11.46
N ARG A 670 3.77 49.34 11.90
CA ARG A 670 5.10 49.81 12.28
C ARG A 670 5.95 50.20 11.08
N ILE A 671 5.83 49.49 9.96
CA ILE A 671 6.46 49.83 8.68
C ILE A 671 5.97 51.20 8.21
N ALA A 672 4.64 51.42 8.17
CA ALA A 672 4.05 52.70 7.79
C ALA A 672 4.52 53.86 8.68
N ALA A 673 4.74 53.60 9.98
CA ALA A 673 5.25 54.58 10.93
C ALA A 673 6.78 54.78 10.89
N GLY A 674 7.50 54.11 9.98
CA GLY A 674 8.97 54.14 9.91
C GLY A 674 9.69 53.52 11.10
N LYS A 675 9.00 52.68 11.89
CA LYS A 675 9.49 52.05 13.13
C LYS A 675 9.99 50.61 12.95
N LEU A 676 9.94 50.09 11.72
CA LEU A 676 10.47 48.77 11.38
C LEU A 676 11.20 48.87 10.02
N PRO A 677 12.46 49.33 10.01
CA PRO A 677 13.28 49.42 8.80
C PRO A 677 13.74 48.05 8.30
N LEU A 678 14.18 47.99 7.03
CA LEU A 678 14.59 46.76 6.34
C LEU A 678 15.68 45.96 7.06
N ASP A 679 16.60 46.64 7.76
CA ASP A 679 17.71 46.01 8.48
C ASP A 679 17.29 45.36 9.81
N GLN A 680 16.09 45.69 10.31
CA GLN A 680 15.49 45.11 11.52
C GLN A 680 14.49 43.97 11.23
N LEU A 681 14.35 43.56 9.95
CA LEU A 681 13.50 42.43 9.60
C LEU A 681 14.14 41.10 10.04
N SER A 682 13.34 40.24 10.68
CA SER A 682 13.70 38.83 10.85
C SER A 682 13.63 38.07 9.52
N PRO A 683 14.32 36.92 9.39
CA PRO A 683 14.13 35.99 8.27
C PRO A 683 12.65 35.68 7.98
N LEU A 684 11.81 35.52 9.02
CA LEU A 684 10.38 35.25 8.83
C LEU A 684 9.65 36.40 8.13
N HIS A 685 9.96 37.67 8.46
CA HIS A 685 9.38 38.82 7.76
C HIS A 685 9.65 38.74 6.25
N ARG A 686 10.89 38.41 5.88
CA ARG A 686 11.28 38.27 4.47
C ARG A 686 10.53 37.13 3.80
N VAL A 687 10.35 35.99 4.46
CA VAL A 687 9.56 34.88 3.91
C VAL A 687 8.11 35.28 3.68
N VAL A 688 7.44 35.87 4.67
CA VAL A 688 6.03 36.24 4.58
C VAL A 688 5.82 37.33 3.52
N PHE A 689 6.54 38.44 3.60
CA PHE A 689 6.38 39.53 2.63
C PHE A 689 6.87 39.15 1.24
N GLY A 690 7.96 38.40 1.14
CA GLY A 690 8.49 37.92 -0.14
C GLY A 690 7.50 36.97 -0.82
N GLY A 691 6.84 36.10 -0.05
CA GLY A 691 5.75 35.26 -0.55
C GLY A 691 4.55 36.09 -1.00
N LEU A 692 4.09 37.04 -0.19
CA LEU A 692 2.93 37.89 -0.51
C LEU A 692 3.15 38.76 -1.75
N PHE A 693 4.35 39.29 -1.97
CA PHE A 693 4.66 40.23 -3.06
C PHE A 693 5.57 39.67 -4.16
N GLY A 694 5.88 38.38 -4.12
CA GLY A 694 6.38 37.65 -5.30
C GLY A 694 7.89 37.74 -5.51
N ALA A 695 8.67 37.88 -4.43
CA ALA A 695 10.12 37.74 -4.51
C ALA A 695 10.49 36.30 -4.87
N ALA A 696 11.33 36.08 -5.88
CA ALA A 696 11.84 34.75 -6.20
C ALA A 696 12.94 34.29 -5.23
N MET A 697 13.79 35.25 -4.80
CA MET A 697 14.84 35.05 -3.80
C MET A 697 14.75 36.11 -2.71
N LEU A 698 15.21 35.76 -1.51
CA LEU A 698 15.13 36.61 -0.32
C LEU A 698 16.48 37.22 0.11
N ASP A 699 17.47 37.20 -0.79
CA ASP A 699 18.67 38.01 -0.66
C ASP A 699 18.35 39.51 -0.73
N GLN A 700 19.36 40.37 -0.61
CA GLN A 700 19.13 41.82 -0.57
C GLN A 700 18.49 42.34 -1.86
N ASP A 701 19.01 41.94 -3.01
CA ASP A 701 18.56 42.46 -4.31
C ASP A 701 17.23 41.83 -4.75
N GLY A 702 17.06 40.52 -4.56
CA GLY A 702 15.85 39.80 -4.92
C GLY A 702 14.63 40.17 -4.07
N PHE A 703 14.86 40.55 -2.81
CA PHE A 703 13.78 40.97 -1.91
C PHE A 703 13.36 42.44 -2.08
N ALA A 704 14.21 43.29 -2.67
CA ALA A 704 13.96 44.74 -2.72
C ALA A 704 12.61 45.13 -3.37
N PRO A 705 12.18 44.56 -4.53
CA PRO A 705 10.89 44.92 -5.12
C PRO A 705 9.68 44.51 -4.26
N ALA A 706 9.79 43.36 -3.58
CA ALA A 706 8.75 42.90 -2.65
C ALA A 706 8.68 43.79 -1.41
N TRP A 707 9.84 44.28 -0.95
CA TRP A 707 9.90 45.25 0.15
C TRP A 707 9.28 46.60 -0.21
N GLU A 708 9.58 47.14 -1.40
CA GLU A 708 8.94 48.37 -1.89
C GLU A 708 7.42 48.24 -1.94
N SER A 709 6.92 47.11 -2.45
CA SER A 709 5.49 46.79 -2.47
C SER A 709 4.88 46.67 -1.06
N THR A 710 5.63 46.11 -0.12
CA THR A 710 5.23 46.01 1.29
C THR A 710 5.10 47.38 1.94
N VAL A 711 6.09 48.26 1.75
CA VAL A 711 6.08 49.64 2.26
C VAL A 711 4.93 50.43 1.65
N ALA A 712 4.74 50.35 0.33
CA ALA A 712 3.64 51.01 -0.35
C ALA A 712 2.27 50.55 0.16
N LEU A 713 2.08 49.25 0.41
CA LEU A 713 0.85 48.73 1.02
C LEU A 713 0.66 49.25 2.44
N ALA A 714 1.72 49.27 3.25
CA ALA A 714 1.69 49.74 4.62
C ALA A 714 1.28 51.23 4.71
N GLU A 715 1.91 52.09 3.92
CA GLU A 715 1.63 53.53 3.87
C GLU A 715 0.22 53.83 3.34
N ASN A 716 -0.19 53.18 2.24
CA ASN A 716 -1.52 53.39 1.63
C ASN A 716 -2.69 52.96 2.52
N THR A 717 -2.42 52.13 3.54
CA THR A 717 -3.44 51.58 4.44
C THR A 717 -3.35 52.09 5.88
N GLN A 718 -2.43 53.00 6.17
CA GLN A 718 -2.15 53.48 7.53
C GLN A 718 -3.43 53.92 8.28
N ASP A 719 -4.30 54.68 7.60
CA ASP A 719 -5.52 55.24 8.19
C ASP A 719 -6.79 54.43 7.88
N ARG A 720 -6.69 53.33 7.11
CA ARG A 720 -7.84 52.57 6.59
C ARG A 720 -8.13 51.28 7.37
N GLY A 721 -7.29 50.93 8.34
CA GLY A 721 -7.47 49.79 9.23
C GLY A 721 -7.25 48.41 8.58
N PHE A 722 -7.52 47.35 9.33
CA PHE A 722 -7.16 45.97 8.94
C PHE A 722 -7.94 45.45 7.72
N ALA A 723 -9.18 45.88 7.50
CA ALA A 723 -9.98 45.43 6.37
C ALA A 723 -9.37 45.86 5.02
N ALA A 724 -8.92 47.11 4.92
CA ALA A 724 -8.25 47.62 3.72
C ALA A 724 -6.90 46.91 3.46
N ARG A 725 -6.17 46.55 4.52
CA ARG A 725 -4.93 45.77 4.41
C ARG A 725 -5.20 44.38 3.86
N TYR A 726 -6.20 43.69 4.41
CA TYR A 726 -6.61 42.38 3.93
C TYR A 726 -7.02 42.44 2.45
N ASP A 727 -7.91 43.36 2.09
CA ASP A 727 -8.46 43.43 0.73
C ASP A 727 -7.36 43.71 -0.32
N LEU A 728 -6.34 44.52 0.01
CA LEU A 728 -5.20 44.74 -0.89
C LEU A 728 -4.25 43.54 -0.99
N ILE A 729 -4.05 42.79 0.10
CA ILE A 729 -3.26 41.54 0.05
C ILE A 729 -4.00 40.49 -0.79
N GLU A 730 -5.31 40.34 -0.58
CA GLU A 730 -6.17 39.46 -1.38
C GLU A 730 -6.11 39.84 -2.86
N GLN A 731 -6.25 41.12 -3.20
CA GLN A 731 -6.12 41.60 -4.57
C GLN A 731 -4.74 41.33 -5.16
N ALA A 732 -3.66 41.53 -4.40
CA ALA A 732 -2.30 41.27 -4.87
C ALA A 732 -2.08 39.78 -5.19
N LEU A 733 -2.58 38.88 -4.35
CA LEU A 733 -2.49 37.43 -4.56
C LEU A 733 -3.34 36.99 -5.76
N LEU A 734 -4.60 37.45 -5.85
CA LEU A 734 -5.49 37.16 -6.98
C LEU A 734 -4.97 37.70 -8.31
N SER A 735 -4.32 38.87 -8.29
CA SER A 735 -3.79 39.47 -9.53
C SER A 735 -2.54 38.77 -10.02
N ARG A 736 -1.75 38.18 -9.12
CA ARG A 736 -0.52 37.47 -9.47
C ARG A 736 -0.76 35.99 -9.78
N ASP A 737 -1.80 35.39 -9.20
CA ASP A 737 -2.19 34.00 -9.43
C ASP A 737 -1.04 32.99 -9.20
N PRO A 738 -0.35 33.02 -8.04
CA PRO A 738 0.77 32.11 -7.82
C PRO A 738 0.25 30.69 -7.56
N ALA A 739 0.80 29.68 -8.23
CA ALA A 739 0.32 28.30 -8.13
C ALA A 739 0.07 27.76 -6.69
N PRO A 740 0.88 28.04 -5.65
CA PRO A 740 0.58 27.63 -4.28
C PRO A 740 -0.73 28.23 -3.73
N PHE A 741 -1.05 29.48 -4.09
CA PHE A 741 -2.28 30.15 -3.70
C PHE A 741 -3.50 29.45 -4.30
N ASP A 742 -3.46 29.12 -5.59
CA ASP A 742 -4.56 28.43 -6.28
C ASP A 742 -4.78 27.03 -5.72
N ALA A 743 -3.69 26.31 -5.44
CA ALA A 743 -3.75 25.01 -4.78
C ALA A 743 -4.47 25.10 -3.42
N GLY A 744 -4.19 26.14 -2.63
CA GLY A 744 -4.89 26.41 -1.38
C GLY A 744 -6.36 26.80 -1.57
N LEU A 745 -6.64 27.64 -2.56
CA LEU A 745 -7.99 28.12 -2.88
C LEU A 745 -8.93 26.95 -3.26
N HIS A 746 -8.42 25.98 -4.03
CA HIS A 746 -9.17 24.82 -4.49
C HIS A 746 -9.14 23.63 -3.52
N GLY A 747 -8.12 23.54 -2.65
CA GLY A 747 -7.95 22.43 -1.69
C GLY A 747 -8.78 22.53 -0.41
N ALA A 748 -9.43 23.66 -0.14
CA ALA A 748 -10.15 23.88 1.12
C ALA A 748 -11.41 22.99 1.24
N SER A 749 -11.31 21.91 2.03
CA SER A 749 -12.45 21.05 2.35
C SER A 749 -13.35 21.69 3.43
N SER A 750 -14.65 21.71 3.18
CA SER A 750 -15.68 22.34 4.05
C SER A 750 -16.24 21.41 5.13
N ILE A 751 -15.71 20.19 5.26
CA ILE A 751 -16.24 19.15 6.14
C ILE A 751 -15.78 19.39 7.59
N GLY A 752 -16.73 19.55 8.52
CA GLY A 752 -16.50 19.55 9.97
C GLY A 752 -16.10 20.88 10.60
N GLN A 753 -16.15 22.00 9.88
CA GLN A 753 -15.71 23.30 10.40
C GLN A 753 -16.75 23.99 11.29
N VAL A 754 -16.29 24.58 12.39
CA VAL A 754 -17.09 25.45 13.28
C VAL A 754 -17.51 26.70 12.50
N ALA A 755 -18.79 27.07 12.57
CA ALA A 755 -19.31 28.28 11.90
C ALA A 755 -18.63 29.54 12.47
N GLN A 756 -17.59 30.03 11.81
CA GLN A 756 -16.92 31.28 12.13
C GLN A 756 -17.34 32.40 11.16
N ASN A 757 -17.35 33.63 11.68
CA ASN A 757 -17.71 34.81 10.90
C ASN A 757 -16.57 35.22 9.95
N SER A 758 -16.89 35.64 8.72
CA SER A 758 -15.95 36.08 7.70
C SER A 758 -15.00 37.19 8.19
N ARG A 759 -15.49 38.13 9.00
CA ARG A 759 -14.71 39.21 9.62
C ARG A 759 -13.67 38.68 10.61
N VAL A 760 -14.01 37.65 11.38
CA VAL A 760 -13.09 37.01 12.34
C VAL A 760 -11.98 36.28 11.59
N LEU A 761 -12.33 35.58 10.50
CA LEU A 761 -11.37 34.90 9.65
C LEU A 761 -10.41 35.89 8.95
N LYS A 762 -10.90 37.04 8.47
CA LYS A 762 -10.05 38.13 7.94
C LYS A 762 -9.07 38.66 8.98
N ALA A 763 -9.53 38.89 10.21
CA ALA A 763 -8.66 39.35 11.30
C ALA A 763 -7.59 38.31 11.66
N ARG A 764 -7.96 37.02 11.66
CA ARG A 764 -7.04 35.91 11.94
C ARG A 764 -5.94 35.77 10.89
N ALA A 765 -6.28 35.94 9.61
CA ALA A 765 -5.29 35.90 8.52
C ALA A 765 -4.19 36.99 8.67
N LEU A 766 -4.51 38.11 9.33
CA LEU A 766 -3.54 39.16 9.65
C LEU A 766 -2.87 38.99 11.04
N ALA A 767 -3.28 37.99 11.81
CA ALA A 767 -2.69 37.68 13.11
C ALA A 767 -1.61 36.59 13.01
N GLU A 768 -1.72 35.70 12.03
CA GLU A 768 -0.85 34.53 11.86
C GLU A 768 0.12 34.71 10.67
N PRO A 769 1.36 34.19 10.75
CA PRO A 769 2.31 34.19 9.64
C PRO A 769 1.96 33.10 8.62
N LEU A 770 0.99 33.38 7.74
CA LEU A 770 0.52 32.42 6.76
C LEU A 770 1.45 32.32 5.54
N SER A 771 1.64 31.11 5.03
CA SER A 771 2.20 30.87 3.70
C SER A 771 1.24 31.33 2.59
N VAL A 772 1.73 31.46 1.36
CA VAL A 772 0.91 31.79 0.18
C VAL A 772 -0.22 30.77 -0.05
N ARG A 773 0.04 29.48 0.19
CA ARG A 773 -0.98 28.42 0.08
C ARG A 773 -2.03 28.53 1.18
N GLN A 774 -1.60 28.77 2.43
CA GLN A 774 -2.50 28.99 3.56
C GLN A 774 -3.36 30.25 3.35
N TRP A 775 -2.83 31.30 2.71
CA TRP A 775 -3.63 32.46 2.30
C TRP A 775 -4.76 32.06 1.34
N GLY A 776 -4.49 31.22 0.34
CA GLY A 776 -5.51 30.67 -0.56
C GLY A 776 -6.59 29.89 0.18
N GLU A 777 -6.18 29.00 1.10
CA GLU A 777 -7.13 28.26 1.93
C GLU A 777 -7.99 29.18 2.81
N HIS A 778 -7.37 30.18 3.43
CA HIS A 778 -8.07 31.14 4.28
C HIS A 778 -9.08 31.97 3.47
N ILE A 779 -8.72 32.41 2.27
CA ILE A 779 -9.62 33.12 1.36
C ILE A 779 -10.80 32.23 0.95
N ALA A 780 -10.57 30.96 0.57
CA ALA A 780 -11.65 30.02 0.27
C ALA A 780 -12.63 29.82 1.44
N ARG A 781 -12.09 29.73 2.68
CA ARG A 781 -12.91 29.66 3.91
C ARG A 781 -13.70 30.94 4.13
N ILE A 782 -13.08 32.10 3.92
CA ILE A 782 -13.74 33.43 4.04
C ILE A 782 -14.85 33.58 3.01
N GLU A 783 -14.63 33.20 1.76
CA GLU A 783 -15.66 33.24 0.72
C GLU A 783 -16.85 32.34 1.09
N THR A 784 -16.56 31.14 1.58
CA THR A 784 -17.60 30.20 2.01
C THR A 784 -18.42 30.78 3.16
N ALA A 785 -17.75 31.30 4.19
CA ALA A 785 -18.39 31.97 5.32
C ALA A 785 -19.22 33.19 4.88
N ALA A 786 -18.66 34.05 4.02
CA ALA A 786 -19.34 35.24 3.51
C ALA A 786 -20.58 34.87 2.67
N LYS A 787 -20.50 33.83 1.83
CA LYS A 787 -21.66 33.30 1.08
C LYS A 787 -22.75 32.81 2.05
N HIS A 788 -22.39 32.12 3.13
CA HIS A 788 -23.34 31.68 4.15
C HIS A 788 -23.97 32.85 4.94
N GLU A 789 -23.17 33.83 5.34
CA GLU A 789 -23.62 35.04 6.03
C GLU A 789 -24.57 35.86 5.16
N TYR A 790 -24.24 36.04 3.89
CA TYR A 790 -25.09 36.73 2.93
C TYR A 790 -26.43 36.01 2.74
N ARG A 791 -26.41 34.67 2.61
CA ARG A 791 -27.63 33.85 2.57
C ARG A 791 -28.48 34.02 3.83
N ALA A 792 -27.87 33.97 5.01
CA ALA A 792 -28.57 34.18 6.28
C ALA A 792 -29.17 35.59 6.38
N SER A 793 -28.43 36.61 5.93
CA SER A 793 -28.89 38.00 5.89
C SER A 793 -30.09 38.20 4.95
N ILE A 794 -30.10 37.54 3.79
CA ILE A 794 -31.26 37.58 2.88
C ILE A 794 -32.48 36.95 3.55
N LEU A 795 -32.33 35.76 4.16
CA LEU A 795 -33.43 35.08 4.84
C LEU A 795 -33.96 35.90 6.02
N GLN A 796 -33.09 36.53 6.81
CA GLN A 796 -33.49 37.42 7.91
C GLN A 796 -34.22 38.68 7.41
N ARG A 797 -33.71 39.36 6.37
CA ARG A 797 -34.37 40.54 5.77
C ARG A 797 -35.68 40.18 5.07
N GLY A 798 -35.79 38.95 4.60
CA GLY A 798 -36.97 38.40 3.95
C GLY A 798 -38.12 38.02 4.88
N TYR A 799 -37.79 37.70 6.12
CA TYR A 799 -38.75 37.23 7.12
C TYR A 799 -39.92 38.20 7.37
N PRO A 800 -39.72 39.53 7.52
CA PRO A 800 -40.81 40.50 7.64
C PRO A 800 -41.71 40.58 6.39
N LEU A 801 -41.14 40.39 5.19
CA LEU A 801 -41.89 40.38 3.94
C LEU A 801 -42.75 39.12 3.84
N GLY A 802 -42.20 37.95 4.22
CA GLY A 802 -42.95 36.70 4.33
C GLY A 802 -44.11 36.83 5.31
N GLN A 803 -43.89 37.42 6.49
CA GLN A 803 -44.94 37.70 7.47
C GLN A 803 -46.03 38.62 6.92
N ARG A 804 -45.67 39.69 6.19
CA ARG A 804 -46.65 40.59 5.56
C ARG A 804 -47.46 39.90 4.46
N LEU A 805 -46.85 39.03 3.67
CA LEU A 805 -47.54 38.26 2.63
C LEU A 805 -48.51 37.24 3.22
N LEU A 806 -48.11 36.53 4.29
CA LEU A 806 -48.98 35.65 5.06
C LEU A 806 -50.16 36.44 5.69
N ALA A 807 -49.88 37.60 6.30
CA ALA A 807 -50.91 38.48 6.86
C ALA A 807 -51.87 39.05 5.79
N ALA A 808 -51.43 39.19 4.54
CA ALA A 808 -52.24 39.58 3.39
C ALA A 808 -53.01 38.42 2.73
N GLY A 809 -53.01 37.23 3.34
CA GLY A 809 -53.79 36.07 2.90
C GLY A 809 -53.07 35.08 1.98
N ALA A 810 -51.73 35.10 1.89
CA ALA A 810 -50.97 34.06 1.22
C ALA A 810 -50.95 32.76 2.06
N ILE A 811 -51.13 31.59 1.41
CA ILE A 811 -51.18 30.27 2.08
C ILE A 811 -49.76 29.82 2.51
N ALA A 812 -48.73 30.27 1.79
CA ALA A 812 -47.33 30.11 2.13
C ALA A 812 -46.51 31.21 1.44
N ALA A 813 -45.41 31.65 2.07
CA ALA A 813 -44.45 32.58 1.48
C ALA A 813 -43.05 31.99 1.60
N SER A 814 -42.47 31.52 0.49
CA SER A 814 -41.08 31.10 0.40
C SER A 814 -40.28 32.13 -0.39
N GLN A 815 -39.11 32.50 0.12
CA GLN A 815 -38.16 33.32 -0.62
C GLN A 815 -37.05 32.43 -1.16
N LEU A 816 -36.88 32.46 -2.49
CA LEU A 816 -35.78 31.82 -3.20
C LEU A 816 -34.99 32.93 -3.89
N PRO A 817 -33.88 33.42 -3.29
CA PRO A 817 -32.97 34.32 -3.96
C PRO A 817 -32.53 33.69 -5.30
N GLN A 818 -32.68 34.39 -6.42
CA GLN A 818 -32.31 33.87 -7.74
C GLN A 818 -30.83 33.46 -7.81
N GLU A 819 -29.99 34.10 -7.01
CA GLU A 819 -28.56 33.78 -6.83
C GLU A 819 -28.31 32.39 -6.23
N LEU A 820 -29.31 31.76 -5.58
CA LEU A 820 -29.25 30.36 -5.10
C LEU A 820 -29.53 29.33 -6.20
N LEU A 821 -29.92 29.77 -7.40
CA LEU A 821 -30.20 28.89 -8.55
C LEU A 821 -28.98 28.70 -9.46
N VAL A 822 -27.84 29.33 -9.14
CA VAL A 822 -26.57 29.24 -9.84
C VAL A 822 -25.67 28.25 -9.10
N ARG A 823 -25.25 27.17 -9.77
CA ARG A 823 -24.48 26.07 -9.15
C ARG A 823 -22.97 26.16 -9.30
N GLY A 824 -22.43 27.18 -9.99
CA GLY A 824 -20.99 27.37 -10.14
C GLY A 824 -20.62 28.43 -11.16
N ALA A 825 -19.31 28.68 -11.32
CA ALA A 825 -18.79 29.58 -12.35
C ALA A 825 -19.14 29.04 -13.74
N GLY A 826 -19.83 29.86 -14.55
CA GLY A 826 -20.29 29.50 -15.90
C GLY A 826 -21.73 28.99 -16.01
N ASP A 827 -22.46 28.84 -14.90
CA ASP A 827 -23.90 28.54 -14.93
C ASP A 827 -24.69 29.83 -15.27
N PRO A 828 -25.44 29.91 -16.39
CA PRO A 828 -26.17 31.11 -16.78
C PRO A 828 -27.28 31.51 -15.79
N GLY A 829 -27.59 30.63 -14.82
CA GLY A 829 -28.56 30.86 -13.76
C GLY A 829 -29.99 30.72 -14.26
N ARG A 830 -30.82 29.97 -13.52
CA ARG A 830 -32.25 29.87 -13.85
C ARG A 830 -32.95 31.16 -13.45
N ARG A 831 -33.53 31.88 -14.42
CA ARG A 831 -34.34 33.07 -14.16
C ARG A 831 -35.80 32.67 -14.01
N CYS A 832 -36.40 32.98 -12.87
CA CYS A 832 -37.84 32.78 -12.64
C CYS A 832 -38.55 34.14 -12.77
N TYR A 833 -39.47 34.27 -13.72
CA TYR A 833 -40.23 35.50 -13.97
C TYR A 833 -41.64 35.41 -13.35
N PRO A 834 -42.18 36.52 -12.80
CA PRO A 834 -43.57 36.57 -12.36
C PRO A 834 -44.52 36.64 -13.57
N TRP A 835 -45.51 35.76 -13.63
CA TRP A 835 -46.55 35.76 -14.68
C TRP A 835 -47.66 36.77 -14.35
N PRO A 836 -48.03 37.71 -15.23
CA PRO A 836 -49.12 38.64 -14.95
C PRO A 836 -50.48 38.03 -15.30
N TRP A 837 -51.49 38.14 -14.42
CA TRP A 837 -52.89 37.82 -14.73
C TRP A 837 -53.83 38.97 -14.36
N SER A 838 -54.66 39.37 -15.30
CA SER A 838 -55.87 40.18 -15.10
C SER A 838 -57.13 39.28 -14.97
N TRP A 839 -57.60 39.10 -13.72
CA TRP A 839 -58.97 38.77 -13.23
C TRP A 839 -59.60 37.33 -13.39
N PRO A 840 -60.58 36.89 -12.54
CA PRO A 840 -60.47 35.78 -11.54
C PRO A 840 -61.58 34.66 -11.64
N PRO A 841 -61.83 33.70 -10.68
CA PRO A 841 -61.06 32.90 -9.66
C PRO A 841 -61.30 31.35 -9.87
N PRO A 842 -61.09 30.35 -8.94
CA PRO A 842 -60.67 30.34 -7.53
C PRO A 842 -59.64 29.23 -7.17
N SER A 843 -58.36 29.57 -7.11
CA SER A 843 -57.41 28.99 -6.12
C SER A 843 -56.09 29.71 -6.32
N LYS A 844 -55.70 30.56 -5.37
CA LYS A 844 -54.45 31.31 -5.42
C LYS A 844 -53.26 30.38 -5.20
N ARG A 845 -52.81 29.69 -6.25
CA ARG A 845 -51.44 29.19 -6.39
C ARG A 845 -50.72 30.11 -7.37
N ALA A 846 -49.76 30.90 -6.88
CA ALA A 846 -48.80 31.56 -7.75
C ALA A 846 -47.77 30.50 -8.18
N ALA A 847 -47.75 30.14 -9.46
CA ALA A 847 -46.69 29.33 -10.06
C ALA A 847 -45.70 30.27 -10.76
N ALA A 848 -44.40 30.16 -10.43
CA ALA A 848 -43.34 30.80 -11.19
C ALA A 848 -42.86 29.84 -12.29
N LEU A 849 -42.74 30.33 -13.53
CA LEU A 849 -42.11 29.58 -14.61
C LEU A 849 -40.59 29.83 -14.54
N CYS A 850 -39.79 28.79 -14.25
CA CYS A 850 -38.33 28.89 -14.26
C CYS A 850 -37.84 28.29 -15.58
N VAL A 851 -37.23 29.12 -16.42
CA VAL A 851 -36.71 28.74 -17.74
C VAL A 851 -35.19 28.56 -17.65
N ARG A 852 -34.65 27.61 -18.40
CA ARG A 852 -33.21 27.36 -18.52
C ARG A 852 -32.52 28.48 -19.29
#